data_AF-A0A164X9D8-F1
#
_entry.id   AF-A0A164X9D8-F1
#
_cell.length_a   1.000
_cell.length_b   1.000
_cell.length_c   1.000
_cell.angle_alpha   90.00
_cell.angle_beta   90.00
_cell.angle_gamma   90.00
#
_symmetry.space_group_name_H-M   'P 1'
#
loop_
_entity.id
_entity.type
_entity.pdbx_description
1 polymer ?
#
loop_
_entity_poly.entity_id
_entity_poly.type
_entity_poly.pdbx_seq_one_letter_code
_entity_poly.pdbx_strand_id
1 'polypeptide(L)'
;MARSFDSGQRPLTNVPYESANNPYNSGAGFYNESSGFLPPQQRKKSGLSPWIKFGIPIVVIIIAAAVVGGVVGSRDHKSSTSSSGSSSSGPSNPSAAASSAVNNKEAIGVFPTATDSYGLPVYPTTANTAAFVAPTFVASATSAAWPSDTFTPSSPAPTSVRSDRPRLIAPKYKWDALPSLIANDPYLQEWNATIIGNATAYNQSSLVQYTVDGGLSLSGVLDVARQVKERLKAYAYAFRITGNKGWVDRAWDEILNASNNGSQPFSAGNDGDNWNSQHFLDVGEFTAGFAIAYDWLYDQWSDDQRNAIMWTMLNLGLNKGVQSYTNNTFHDFYGWWQDDVNGNWNCVCNSGLTLGALALLGDDPTGQAQQLLGLTIPNALANCVQGPSTDGTWSETANYWYFGTTGHSEMTSALMTATGSDYGMLHNNTAFNQTGLFHMYVTGMTSLFNYGDHGPNKYSTTADSLLFYGTQYNTPAYMLFQRDQRDAHSDPWAMFWYDPTVTGAFWDNLPLDHFFDDPVDQWASMRTSWTSNEGLYAAIKSGQLQKHQNHNDLDCGDFVLDAMGQRWAGELGSGDYDASGYFNGNAQDGTNGQRWLYYRKRTEGQNTIVVGEQNQLITAEPTIKHGSTGEVQDATTTYQVPSTSLAYFTTDMSSAYSNATSMKRGLRLLAGRKQVLLQDEMDTSAPIQWRMHTNATVTLNGATATLALGGQTMIVQILSPSSATFTTLNATRYADDPPLPPNQVDQPNPGVTVLAINLDAGQQTVQVLFNPQWPGSSSSDFVTPPSVSLDDWSLTSHNQS
;
A
#
# COMPACT_ATOMS: atom_id res chain seq x y z
N MET A 1 8.62 -1.76 -20.87
CA MET A 1 8.97 -0.76 -19.84
C MET A 1 7.99 -0.98 -18.71
N ALA A 2 8.37 -1.65 -17.64
CA ALA A 2 7.63 -1.61 -16.40
C ALA A 2 8.28 -0.49 -15.59
N ARG A 3 7.84 0.76 -15.81
CA ARG A 3 8.08 1.77 -14.78
C ARG A 3 7.32 1.28 -13.54
N SER A 4 7.79 1.60 -12.35
CA SER A 4 6.94 1.62 -11.16
C SER A 4 5.66 2.38 -11.55
N PHE A 5 4.60 1.62 -11.84
CA PHE A 5 3.29 2.20 -12.09
C PHE A 5 2.78 2.52 -10.70
N ASP A 6 2.79 3.82 -10.41
CA ASP A 6 2.35 4.45 -9.16
C ASP A 6 1.41 3.53 -8.38
N SER A 7 1.92 3.04 -7.25
CA SER A 7 1.36 2.00 -6.38
C SER A 7 -0.15 2.07 -6.28
N GLY A 8 -0.91 1.02 -6.60
CA GLY A 8 -2.39 0.96 -6.47
C GLY A 8 -3.27 2.17 -6.83
N GLN A 9 -2.74 3.29 -7.33
CA GLN A 9 -3.31 4.62 -7.11
C GLN A 9 -3.87 5.17 -8.41
N ARG A 10 -5.10 5.69 -8.31
CA ARG A 10 -5.69 6.61 -9.27
C ARG A 10 -6.60 7.56 -8.51
N PRO A 11 -6.06 8.64 -7.91
CA PRO A 11 -6.92 9.75 -7.50
C PRO A 11 -7.76 10.17 -8.70
N LEU A 12 -8.95 10.71 -8.45
CA LEU A 12 -9.90 11.04 -9.55
C LEU A 12 -9.28 11.96 -10.61
N THR A 13 -8.21 12.69 -10.26
CA THR A 13 -7.48 13.62 -11.12
C THR A 13 -6.42 12.96 -12.01
N ASN A 14 -6.05 11.71 -11.76
CA ASN A 14 -4.98 10.97 -12.46
C ASN A 14 -5.50 9.78 -13.29
N VAL A 15 -6.78 9.76 -13.69
CA VAL A 15 -7.33 8.71 -14.57
C VAL A 15 -7.14 9.13 -16.04
N PRO A 16 -6.26 8.49 -16.85
CA PRO A 16 -6.16 8.80 -18.26
C PRO A 16 -7.32 8.13 -18.99
N TYR A 17 -8.38 8.89 -19.30
CA TYR A 17 -9.48 8.48 -20.17
C TYR A 17 -9.23 8.77 -21.66
N GLU A 18 -7.96 8.77 -22.10
CA GLU A 18 -7.63 8.94 -23.52
C GLU A 18 -7.02 7.68 -24.12
N SER A 19 -7.88 6.75 -24.52
CA SER A 19 -7.59 5.87 -25.67
C SER A 19 -8.86 5.55 -26.45
N ALA A 20 -9.49 6.60 -26.98
CA ALA A 20 -10.48 6.50 -28.04
C ALA A 20 -10.16 7.53 -29.14
N ASN A 21 -9.45 7.08 -30.19
CA ASN A 21 -9.33 7.68 -31.53
C ASN A 21 -8.92 9.17 -31.67
N ASN A 22 -7.66 9.47 -32.06
CA ASN A 22 -7.36 10.28 -33.25
C ASN A 22 -5.84 10.33 -33.58
N PRO A 23 -5.41 10.42 -34.86
CA PRO A 23 -4.01 10.38 -35.26
C PRO A 23 -3.52 11.73 -35.80
N TYR A 24 -3.08 12.70 -34.99
CA TYR A 24 -2.20 13.79 -35.45
C TYR A 24 -1.39 14.38 -34.30
N ASN A 25 -0.09 14.48 -34.53
CA ASN A 25 0.95 14.99 -33.64
C ASN A 25 1.31 16.43 -34.04
N SER A 26 1.53 17.35 -33.10
CA SER A 26 2.67 18.31 -33.13
C SER A 26 2.56 19.44 -32.08
N GLY A 27 3.52 19.46 -31.14
CA GLY A 27 4.26 20.67 -30.71
C GLY A 27 3.65 21.61 -29.66
N ALA A 28 4.07 21.48 -28.40
CA ALA A 28 4.41 22.57 -27.46
C ALA A 28 4.99 21.96 -26.17
N GLY A 29 5.98 22.63 -25.58
CA GLY A 29 6.69 22.18 -24.37
C GLY A 29 5.97 22.49 -23.05
N PHE A 30 6.46 21.83 -22.00
CA PHE A 30 6.12 21.93 -20.58
C PHE A 30 4.86 21.18 -20.11
N TYR A 31 5.07 20.41 -19.03
CA TYR A 31 4.14 19.54 -18.31
C TYR A 31 3.48 18.46 -19.15
N ASN A 32 4.23 17.39 -19.41
CA ASN A 32 3.64 16.09 -19.69
C ASN A 32 4.47 15.06 -18.95
N GLU A 33 3.89 14.50 -17.90
CA GLU A 33 4.28 13.20 -17.40
C GLU A 33 4.26 12.26 -18.61
N SER A 34 5.45 11.84 -19.03
CA SER A 34 5.62 10.91 -20.15
C SER A 34 4.97 9.59 -19.75
N SER A 35 3.70 9.37 -20.11
CA SER A 35 3.06 8.06 -20.11
C SER A 35 3.69 7.22 -21.22
N GLY A 36 4.81 6.57 -20.88
CA GLY A 36 5.57 5.67 -21.76
C GLY A 36 4.83 4.35 -22.01
N PHE A 37 3.58 4.42 -22.49
CA PHE A 37 2.74 3.28 -22.80
C PHE A 37 3.29 2.59 -24.06
N LEU A 38 4.15 1.59 -23.85
CA LEU A 38 4.28 0.50 -24.81
C LEU A 38 3.31 -0.59 -24.36
N PRO A 39 2.27 -0.93 -25.15
CA PRO A 39 1.40 -2.03 -24.80
C PRO A 39 2.27 -3.28 -24.59
N PRO A 40 1.93 -4.15 -23.62
CA PRO A 40 2.60 -5.44 -23.51
C PRO A 40 2.53 -6.11 -24.87
N GLN A 41 3.66 -6.68 -25.33
CA GLN A 41 3.65 -7.51 -26.53
C GLN A 41 2.51 -8.52 -26.35
N GLN A 42 1.49 -8.43 -27.20
CA GLN A 42 0.43 -9.42 -27.24
C GLN A 42 1.12 -10.78 -27.34
N ARG A 43 1.09 -11.57 -26.26
CA ARG A 43 1.38 -12.99 -26.35
C ARG A 43 0.46 -13.49 -27.45
N LYS A 44 1.04 -13.98 -28.55
CA LYS A 44 0.29 -14.76 -29.53
C LYS A 44 -0.51 -15.77 -28.71
N LYS A 45 -1.83 -15.78 -28.87
CA LYS A 45 -2.71 -16.79 -28.28
C LYS A 45 -2.21 -18.16 -28.74
N SER A 46 -1.26 -18.75 -28.02
CA SER A 46 -0.95 -20.15 -28.14
C SER A 46 -2.12 -20.85 -27.48
N GLY A 47 -2.91 -21.58 -28.29
CA GLY A 47 -3.93 -22.44 -27.73
C GLY A 47 -3.30 -23.34 -26.69
N LEU A 48 -4.02 -23.56 -25.57
CA LEU A 48 -3.63 -24.49 -24.51
C LEU A 48 -3.06 -25.78 -25.13
N SER A 49 -1.84 -26.13 -24.72
CA SER A 49 -1.16 -27.34 -25.16
C SER A 49 -2.09 -28.57 -25.02
N PRO A 50 -2.12 -29.49 -25.99
CA PRO A 50 -2.83 -30.77 -25.85
C PRO A 50 -2.46 -31.52 -24.56
N TRP A 51 -1.28 -31.27 -24.00
CA TRP A 51 -0.86 -31.78 -22.69
C TRP A 51 -1.72 -31.26 -21.53
N ILE A 52 -2.07 -29.97 -21.54
CA ILE A 52 -2.92 -29.38 -20.50
C ILE A 52 -4.37 -29.82 -20.68
N LYS A 53 -4.86 -29.88 -21.93
CA LYS A 53 -6.24 -30.26 -22.25
C LYS A 53 -6.54 -31.75 -22.04
N PHE A 54 -5.56 -32.63 -22.31
CA PHE A 54 -5.79 -34.07 -22.34
C PHE A 54 -4.79 -34.84 -21.46
N GLY A 55 -3.55 -34.39 -21.35
CA GLY A 55 -2.51 -35.06 -20.55
C GLY A 55 -2.81 -35.00 -19.04
N ILE A 56 -3.09 -33.83 -18.50
CA ILE A 56 -3.38 -33.65 -17.07
C ILE A 56 -4.62 -34.47 -16.63
N PRO A 57 -5.78 -34.42 -17.31
CA PRO A 57 -6.93 -35.25 -16.94
C PRO A 57 -6.63 -36.76 -16.98
N ILE A 58 -5.86 -37.23 -17.96
CA ILE A 58 -5.48 -38.65 -18.08
C ILE A 58 -4.56 -39.07 -16.93
N VAL A 59 -3.57 -38.25 -16.56
CA VAL A 59 -2.67 -38.54 -15.44
C VAL A 59 -3.46 -38.58 -14.12
N VAL A 60 -4.42 -37.67 -13.92
CA VAL A 60 -5.30 -37.69 -12.75
C VAL A 60 -6.16 -38.95 -12.70
N ILE A 61 -6.71 -39.41 -13.84
CA ILE A 61 -7.47 -40.66 -13.92
C ILE A 61 -6.59 -41.88 -13.59
N ILE A 62 -5.34 -41.90 -14.06
CA ILE A 62 -4.38 -42.98 -13.78
C ILE A 62 -4.02 -43.01 -12.29
N ILE A 63 -3.77 -41.85 -11.69
CA ILE A 63 -3.49 -41.75 -10.25
C ILE A 63 -4.71 -42.18 -9.44
N ALA A 64 -5.91 -41.72 -9.80
CA ALA A 64 -7.15 -42.13 -9.15
C ALA A 64 -7.39 -43.64 -9.26
N ALA A 65 -7.15 -44.24 -10.44
CA ALA A 65 -7.27 -45.68 -10.65
C ALA A 65 -6.23 -46.48 -9.85
N ALA A 66 -5.00 -45.98 -9.73
CA ALA A 66 -3.95 -46.59 -8.91
C ALA A 66 -4.27 -46.52 -7.41
N VAL A 67 -4.83 -45.41 -6.94
CA VAL A 67 -5.28 -45.24 -5.55
C VAL A 67 -6.48 -46.14 -5.25
N VAL A 68 -7.47 -46.22 -6.15
CA VAL A 68 -8.61 -47.14 -5.99
C VAL A 68 -8.14 -48.60 -6.05
N GLY A 69 -7.23 -48.95 -6.96
CA GLY A 69 -6.66 -50.29 -7.06
C GLY A 69 -5.86 -50.69 -5.81
N GLY A 70 -5.09 -49.77 -5.23
CA GLY A 70 -4.37 -49.97 -3.98
C GLY A 70 -5.30 -50.13 -2.77
N VAL A 71 -6.37 -49.33 -2.69
CA VAL A 71 -7.33 -49.37 -1.56
C VAL A 71 -8.25 -50.59 -1.62
N VAL A 72 -8.62 -51.05 -2.82
CA VAL A 72 -9.44 -52.27 -2.99
C VAL A 72 -8.58 -53.53 -2.80
N GLY A 73 -7.35 -53.55 -3.32
CA GLY A 73 -6.42 -54.68 -3.14
C GLY A 73 -5.93 -54.89 -1.70
N SER A 74 -6.00 -53.87 -0.86
CA SER A 74 -5.58 -53.94 0.55
C SER A 74 -6.69 -54.41 1.51
N ARG A 75 -7.94 -54.57 1.04
CA ARG A 75 -9.11 -54.94 1.88
C ARG A 75 -9.47 -56.43 1.86
N ASP A 76 -8.83 -57.23 1.00
CA ASP A 76 -9.12 -58.68 0.88
C ASP A 76 -8.31 -59.60 1.80
N HIS A 77 -7.56 -59.05 2.77
CA HIS A 77 -6.93 -59.84 3.82
C HIS A 77 -7.18 -59.25 5.22
N LYS A 78 -8.28 -59.67 5.84
CA LYS A 78 -8.38 -60.17 7.25
C LYS A 78 -9.82 -60.06 7.75
N SER A 79 -10.44 -61.22 7.94
CA SER A 79 -11.74 -61.39 8.59
C SER A 79 -11.57 -61.65 10.10
N SER A 80 -12.13 -60.79 10.95
CA SER A 80 -12.77 -61.19 12.21
C SER A 80 -13.62 -60.05 12.79
N THR A 81 -14.85 -60.43 13.13
CA THR A 81 -16.01 -59.72 13.70
C THR A 81 -15.77 -58.85 14.95
N SER A 82 -16.36 -57.65 15.02
CA SER A 82 -17.49 -57.31 15.92
C SER A 82 -17.90 -55.82 15.92
N SER A 83 -19.23 -55.61 15.90
CA SER A 83 -20.05 -54.49 16.40
C SER A 83 -19.95 -53.07 15.81
N SER A 84 -21.15 -52.59 15.50
CA SER A 84 -21.58 -51.31 14.95
C SER A 84 -21.30 -50.09 15.84
N GLY A 85 -20.74 -49.04 15.24
CA GLY A 85 -20.73 -47.66 15.74
C GLY A 85 -20.62 -46.69 14.55
N SER A 86 -21.49 -45.69 14.51
CA SER A 86 -21.50 -44.64 13.49
C SER A 86 -20.18 -43.87 13.48
N SER A 87 -19.55 -43.70 12.30
CA SER A 87 -18.36 -42.87 12.15
C SER A 87 -18.68 -41.58 11.40
N SER A 88 -18.57 -40.50 12.17
CA SER A 88 -18.28 -39.15 11.76
C SER A 88 -17.03 -39.08 10.89
N SER A 89 -17.01 -38.12 9.96
CA SER A 89 -15.85 -37.69 9.20
C SER A 89 -14.69 -37.31 10.14
N GLY A 90 -13.62 -38.10 10.13
CA GLY A 90 -12.37 -37.79 10.85
C GLY A 90 -11.54 -36.71 10.14
N PRO A 91 -10.60 -36.06 10.84
CA PRO A 91 -9.81 -34.95 10.30
C PRO A 91 -8.84 -35.44 9.22
N SER A 92 -8.73 -34.68 8.12
CA SER A 92 -7.68 -34.84 7.12
C SER A 92 -6.31 -34.64 7.75
N ASN A 93 -5.35 -35.50 7.41
CA ASN A 93 -3.97 -35.41 7.90
C ASN A 93 -3.31 -34.12 7.35
N PRO A 94 -2.95 -33.13 8.18
CA PRO A 94 -2.50 -31.81 7.72
C PRO A 94 -1.23 -31.87 6.84
N SER A 95 -0.34 -32.84 7.09
CA SER A 95 0.90 -32.99 6.32
C SER A 95 0.68 -33.46 4.89
N ALA A 96 -0.37 -34.28 4.66
CA ALA A 96 -0.72 -34.76 3.33
C ALA A 96 -1.36 -33.63 2.50
N ALA A 97 -2.23 -32.82 3.11
CA ALA A 97 -2.86 -31.66 2.47
C ALA A 97 -1.81 -30.59 2.10
N ALA A 98 -0.87 -30.30 3.00
CA ALA A 98 0.25 -29.40 2.75
C ALA A 98 1.12 -29.87 1.57
N SER A 99 1.49 -31.16 1.55
CA SER A 99 2.32 -31.74 0.48
C SER A 99 1.62 -31.70 -0.89
N SER A 100 0.30 -31.92 -0.94
CA SER A 100 -0.47 -31.75 -2.18
C SER A 100 -0.56 -30.30 -2.64
N ALA A 101 -0.67 -29.33 -1.72
CA ALA A 101 -0.73 -27.91 -2.06
C ALA A 101 0.58 -27.41 -2.68
N VAL A 102 1.74 -27.90 -2.23
CA VAL A 102 3.06 -27.58 -2.83
C VAL A 102 3.15 -28.06 -4.27
N ASN A 103 2.82 -29.34 -4.53
CA ASN A 103 2.83 -29.89 -5.89
C ASN A 103 1.84 -29.15 -6.81
N ASN A 104 0.71 -28.70 -6.27
CA ASN A 104 -0.28 -27.92 -7.03
C ASN A 104 0.18 -26.47 -7.27
N LYS A 105 0.88 -25.84 -6.32
CA LYS A 105 1.53 -24.52 -6.49
C LYS A 105 2.49 -24.55 -7.68
N GLU A 106 3.37 -25.55 -7.75
CA GLU A 106 4.29 -25.73 -8.88
C GLU A 106 3.56 -26.00 -10.20
N ALA A 107 2.45 -26.74 -10.17
CA ALA A 107 1.67 -27.05 -11.38
C ALA A 107 0.82 -25.87 -11.90
N ILE A 108 0.37 -24.98 -11.01
CA ILE A 108 -0.40 -23.78 -11.36
C ILE A 108 0.51 -22.62 -11.78
N GLY A 109 1.68 -22.50 -11.14
CA GLY A 109 2.58 -21.38 -11.35
C GLY A 109 2.15 -20.16 -10.54
N VAL A 110 2.13 -18.99 -11.20
CA VAL A 110 1.67 -17.72 -10.62
C VAL A 110 0.13 -17.69 -10.59
N PHE A 111 -0.45 -17.35 -9.44
CA PHE A 111 -1.90 -17.38 -9.21
C PHE A 111 -2.63 -16.32 -10.04
N PRO A 112 -2.27 -15.02 -10.00
CA PRO A 112 -2.81 -14.04 -10.93
C PRO A 112 -2.47 -14.40 -12.38
N THR A 113 -3.47 -14.36 -13.26
CA THR A 113 -3.29 -14.65 -14.69
C THR A 113 -3.17 -13.40 -15.56
N ALA A 114 -3.54 -12.26 -14.99
CA ALA A 114 -3.43 -10.93 -15.58
C ALA A 114 -3.50 -9.87 -14.48
N THR A 115 -3.35 -8.60 -14.87
CA THR A 115 -3.77 -7.45 -14.08
C THR A 115 -4.90 -6.71 -14.79
N ASP A 116 -5.82 -6.11 -14.04
CA ASP A 116 -6.90 -5.31 -14.61
C ASP A 116 -6.44 -3.90 -15.02
N SER A 117 -7.40 -3.04 -15.38
CA SER A 117 -7.10 -1.66 -15.76
C SER A 117 -6.47 -0.85 -14.65
N TYR A 118 -6.70 -1.16 -13.37
CA TYR A 118 -6.12 -0.50 -12.21
C TYR A 118 -4.80 -1.13 -11.75
N GLY A 119 -4.35 -2.19 -12.43
CA GLY A 119 -3.14 -2.92 -12.10
C GLY A 119 -3.31 -3.84 -10.88
N LEU A 120 -4.56 -4.21 -10.54
CA LEU A 120 -4.85 -5.20 -9.51
C LEU A 120 -4.79 -6.61 -10.10
N PRO A 121 -4.38 -7.63 -9.32
CA PRO A 121 -4.30 -9.01 -9.81
C PRO A 121 -5.68 -9.56 -10.20
N VAL A 122 -5.71 -10.32 -11.31
CA VAL A 122 -6.90 -11.03 -11.79
C VAL A 122 -6.69 -12.53 -11.64
N TYR A 123 -7.43 -13.13 -10.72
CA TYR A 123 -7.37 -14.56 -10.43
C TYR A 123 -8.21 -15.37 -11.43
N PRO A 124 -7.81 -16.61 -11.76
CA PRO A 124 -8.56 -17.46 -12.67
C PRO A 124 -9.90 -17.86 -12.04
N THR A 125 -10.96 -17.93 -12.83
CA THR A 125 -12.28 -18.39 -12.39
C THR A 125 -12.31 -19.92 -12.27
N THR A 126 -11.86 -20.44 -11.13
CA THR A 126 -11.76 -21.88 -10.89
C THR A 126 -12.25 -22.25 -9.49
N ALA A 127 -13.03 -23.33 -9.40
CA ALA A 127 -13.43 -23.95 -8.14
C ALA A 127 -12.40 -24.98 -7.63
N ASN A 128 -11.16 -24.98 -8.14
CA ASN A 128 -10.18 -26.00 -7.77
C ASN A 128 -9.56 -25.69 -6.40
N THR A 129 -10.23 -26.17 -5.35
CA THR A 129 -9.85 -26.01 -3.93
C THR A 129 -8.59 -26.77 -3.53
N ALA A 130 -7.98 -27.57 -4.42
CA ALA A 130 -6.78 -28.34 -4.09
C ALA A 130 -5.50 -27.49 -3.99
N ALA A 131 -5.51 -26.25 -4.50
CA ALA A 131 -4.36 -25.32 -4.45
C ALA A 131 -4.62 -24.06 -3.61
N PHE A 132 -5.87 -23.64 -3.52
CA PHE A 132 -6.30 -22.56 -2.65
C PHE A 132 -6.69 -23.18 -1.32
N VAL A 133 -5.71 -23.36 -0.43
CA VAL A 133 -5.92 -23.84 0.94
C VAL A 133 -5.56 -22.73 1.93
N ALA A 134 -5.81 -22.96 3.21
CA ALA A 134 -5.46 -22.02 4.27
C ALA A 134 -3.97 -21.59 4.16
N PRO A 135 -3.67 -20.28 4.26
CA PRO A 135 -2.32 -19.75 4.29
C PRO A 135 -1.42 -20.46 5.30
N THR A 136 -0.29 -21.02 4.85
CA THR A 136 0.63 -21.73 5.75
C THR A 136 2.07 -21.73 5.22
N PHE A 137 3.04 -21.80 6.13
CA PHE A 137 4.43 -22.14 5.80
C PHE A 137 4.59 -23.65 5.93
N VAL A 138 5.05 -24.31 4.86
CA VAL A 138 5.29 -25.75 4.88
C VAL A 138 6.74 -26.09 5.18
N ALA A 139 6.98 -27.08 6.04
CA ALA A 139 8.33 -27.61 6.21
C ALA A 139 8.74 -28.35 4.92
N SER A 140 9.44 -27.66 4.01
CA SER A 140 9.87 -28.24 2.74
C SER A 140 10.93 -29.34 2.96
N ALA A 141 10.85 -30.40 2.15
CA ALA A 141 11.97 -31.29 1.87
C ALA A 141 13.05 -30.54 1.05
N THR A 142 13.86 -29.73 1.73
CA THR A 142 15.20 -29.22 1.36
C THR A 142 15.42 -28.37 0.08
N SER A 143 14.59 -28.38 -0.96
CA SER A 143 14.89 -27.61 -2.21
C SER A 143 14.17 -26.25 -2.36
N ALA A 144 13.12 -25.99 -1.58
CA ALA A 144 12.28 -24.79 -1.68
C ALA A 144 12.30 -23.89 -0.42
N ALA A 145 13.29 -24.04 0.46
CA ALA A 145 13.41 -23.24 1.69
C ALA A 145 14.74 -22.49 1.75
N TRP A 146 14.73 -21.31 2.38
CA TRP A 146 15.97 -20.63 2.76
C TRP A 146 16.79 -21.54 3.70
N PRO A 147 18.12 -21.65 3.52
CA PRO A 147 18.94 -22.35 4.49
C PRO A 147 18.99 -21.55 5.79
N SER A 148 19.19 -22.24 6.92
CA SER A 148 19.29 -21.59 8.23
C SER A 148 20.50 -20.66 8.28
N ASP A 149 20.32 -19.48 8.88
CA ASP A 149 21.44 -18.58 9.14
C ASP A 149 22.36 -19.21 10.19
N THR A 150 23.64 -19.37 9.85
CA THR A 150 24.65 -19.90 10.77
C THR A 150 25.22 -18.81 11.68
N PHE A 151 24.95 -17.54 11.40
CA PHE A 151 25.39 -16.42 12.23
C PHE A 151 24.37 -16.14 13.34
N THR A 152 24.49 -16.89 14.44
CA THR A 152 23.63 -16.77 15.63
C THR A 152 24.49 -16.44 16.86
N PRO A 153 24.96 -15.20 17.02
CA PRO A 153 25.78 -14.83 18.17
C PRO A 153 24.98 -15.00 19.48
N SER A 154 25.59 -15.59 20.50
CA SER A 154 24.94 -15.79 21.80
C SER A 154 24.67 -14.49 22.56
N SER A 155 25.38 -13.42 22.20
CA SER A 155 25.20 -12.07 22.73
C SER A 155 25.31 -11.09 21.54
N PRO A 156 24.21 -10.87 20.79
CA PRO A 156 24.21 -9.96 19.66
C PRO A 156 24.47 -8.53 20.15
N ALA A 157 25.32 -7.79 19.44
CA ALA A 157 25.62 -6.39 19.71
C ALA A 157 25.58 -5.61 18.39
N PRO A 158 24.98 -4.40 18.34
CA PRO A 158 24.83 -3.65 17.09
C PRO A 158 26.17 -3.38 16.39
N THR A 159 27.27 -3.33 17.15
CA THR A 159 28.63 -3.07 16.67
C THR A 159 29.40 -4.32 16.29
N SER A 160 28.81 -5.52 16.47
CA SER A 160 29.44 -6.81 16.19
C SER A 160 28.73 -7.48 15.03
N VAL A 161 29.26 -7.26 13.84
CA VAL A 161 28.69 -7.76 12.57
C VAL A 161 29.30 -9.09 12.15
N ARG A 162 28.55 -9.87 11.36
CA ARG A 162 29.08 -11.05 10.66
C ARG A 162 30.29 -10.69 9.81
N SER A 163 31.22 -11.63 9.68
CA SER A 163 32.51 -11.42 9.01
C SER A 163 32.44 -11.57 7.49
N ASP A 164 31.46 -12.31 6.98
CA ASP A 164 31.23 -12.48 5.55
C ASP A 164 30.34 -11.36 4.98
N ARG A 165 30.57 -11.04 3.71
CA ARG A 165 29.76 -10.08 2.94
C ARG A 165 29.17 -10.74 1.68
N PRO A 166 28.00 -10.29 1.21
CA PRO A 166 27.17 -9.21 1.76
C PRO A 166 26.57 -9.58 3.12
N ARG A 167 26.20 -8.56 3.91
CA ARG A 167 25.58 -8.69 5.24
C ARG A 167 24.27 -7.90 5.41
N LEU A 168 24.02 -6.87 4.59
CA LEU A 168 22.80 -6.08 4.66
C LEU A 168 21.67 -6.76 3.90
N ILE A 169 20.56 -7.08 4.59
CA ILE A 169 19.27 -7.61 4.08
C ILE A 169 19.36 -9.01 3.46
N ALA A 170 20.32 -9.21 2.58
CA ALA A 170 20.64 -10.45 1.89
C ALA A 170 22.07 -10.88 2.23
N PRO A 171 22.29 -11.57 3.36
CA PRO A 171 23.62 -12.08 3.70
C PRO A 171 24.11 -13.14 2.70
N LYS A 172 25.42 -13.37 2.64
CA LYS A 172 26.06 -14.28 1.66
C LYS A 172 25.35 -15.62 1.46
N TYR A 173 24.90 -16.28 2.54
CA TYR A 173 24.24 -17.58 2.41
C TYR A 173 22.93 -17.51 1.61
N LYS A 174 22.20 -16.38 1.66
CA LYS A 174 20.99 -16.18 0.84
C LYS A 174 21.37 -16.05 -0.63
N TRP A 175 22.43 -15.30 -0.95
CA TRP A 175 22.94 -15.22 -2.32
C TRP A 175 23.38 -16.57 -2.87
N ASP A 176 24.04 -17.38 -2.04
CA ASP A 176 24.49 -18.72 -2.45
C ASP A 176 23.29 -19.66 -2.74
N ALA A 177 22.18 -19.50 -2.03
CA ALA A 177 20.95 -20.30 -2.22
C ALA A 177 20.03 -19.78 -3.35
N LEU A 178 20.04 -18.48 -3.61
CA LEU A 178 19.07 -17.80 -4.46
C LEU A 178 18.95 -18.39 -5.88
N PRO A 179 20.03 -18.74 -6.62
CA PRO A 179 19.89 -19.35 -7.95
C PRO A 179 19.07 -20.64 -7.96
N SER A 180 19.20 -21.47 -6.91
CA SER A 180 18.40 -22.69 -6.77
C SER A 180 16.94 -22.36 -6.49
N LEU A 181 16.66 -21.37 -5.65
CA LEU A 181 15.28 -20.95 -5.36
C LEU A 181 14.61 -20.35 -6.61
N ILE A 182 15.32 -19.50 -7.37
CA ILE A 182 14.86 -18.99 -8.67
C ILE A 182 14.55 -20.15 -9.60
N ALA A 183 15.40 -21.17 -9.70
CA ALA A 183 15.15 -22.29 -10.61
C ALA A 183 13.89 -23.11 -10.25
N ASN A 184 13.41 -23.04 -9.01
CA ASN A 184 12.33 -23.91 -8.51
C ASN A 184 11.05 -23.17 -8.06
N ASP A 185 11.04 -21.84 -7.98
CA ASP A 185 9.84 -21.07 -7.63
C ASP A 185 9.40 -20.12 -8.78
N PRO A 186 8.15 -20.24 -9.29
CA PRO A 186 7.68 -19.47 -10.44
C PRO A 186 7.61 -17.96 -10.20
N TYR A 187 7.34 -17.51 -8.96
CA TYR A 187 7.33 -16.07 -8.64
C TYR A 187 8.74 -15.51 -8.67
N LEU A 188 9.69 -16.21 -8.05
CA LEU A 188 11.10 -15.81 -8.10
C LEU A 188 11.65 -15.75 -9.53
N GLN A 189 11.22 -16.65 -10.43
CA GLN A 189 11.60 -16.58 -11.85
C GLN A 189 11.11 -15.29 -12.51
N GLU A 190 9.83 -14.96 -12.31
CA GLU A 190 9.21 -13.80 -12.92
C GLU A 190 9.80 -12.49 -12.39
N TRP A 191 9.96 -12.37 -11.07
CA TRP A 191 10.56 -11.19 -10.44
C TRP A 191 12.03 -11.03 -10.83
N ASN A 192 12.83 -12.10 -10.82
CA ASN A 192 14.21 -12.03 -11.30
C ASN A 192 14.29 -11.51 -12.75
N ALA A 193 13.44 -12.03 -13.66
CA ALA A 193 13.41 -11.56 -15.04
C ALA A 193 13.02 -10.07 -15.14
N THR A 194 12.07 -9.63 -14.31
CA THR A 194 11.62 -8.22 -14.26
C THR A 194 12.72 -7.30 -13.75
N ILE A 195 13.38 -7.65 -12.65
CA ILE A 195 14.48 -6.87 -12.06
C ILE A 195 15.65 -6.73 -13.04
N ILE A 196 16.05 -7.82 -13.72
CA ILE A 196 17.10 -7.76 -14.75
C ILE A 196 16.66 -6.91 -15.96
N GLY A 197 15.38 -6.97 -16.33
CA GLY A 197 14.80 -6.11 -17.35
C GLY A 197 14.86 -4.62 -16.99
N ASN A 198 14.53 -4.28 -15.74
CA ASN A 198 14.59 -2.92 -15.22
C ASN A 198 16.04 -2.41 -15.17
N ALA A 199 16.98 -3.21 -14.63
CA ALA A 199 18.40 -2.88 -14.65
C ALA A 199 18.91 -2.61 -16.08
N THR A 200 18.48 -3.42 -17.05
CA THR A 200 18.81 -3.21 -18.47
C THR A 200 18.29 -1.88 -19.01
N ALA A 201 17.06 -1.50 -18.66
CA ALA A 201 16.50 -0.21 -19.05
C ALA A 201 17.22 0.97 -18.39
N TYR A 202 17.56 0.87 -17.11
CA TYR A 202 18.33 1.90 -16.40
C TYR A 202 19.73 2.08 -16.99
N ASN A 203 20.38 0.99 -17.40
CA ASN A 203 21.70 1.04 -18.03
C ASN A 203 21.69 1.73 -19.41
N GLN A 204 20.54 1.74 -20.09
CA GLN A 204 20.37 2.47 -21.36
C GLN A 204 20.00 3.95 -21.15
N SER A 205 19.68 4.35 -19.92
CA SER A 205 19.30 5.72 -19.58
C SER A 205 20.52 6.57 -19.24
N SER A 206 20.40 7.90 -19.28
CA SER A 206 21.42 8.78 -18.70
C SER A 206 21.56 8.51 -17.19
N LEU A 207 22.71 8.86 -16.61
CA LEU A 207 22.89 8.91 -15.16
C LEU A 207 21.79 9.78 -14.53
N VAL A 208 21.43 9.50 -13.27
CA VAL A 208 20.40 10.28 -12.58
C VAL A 208 20.85 11.75 -12.52
N GLN A 209 19.96 12.66 -12.91
CA GLN A 209 20.28 14.09 -12.92
C GLN A 209 19.95 14.72 -11.57
N TYR A 210 20.74 15.72 -11.17
CA TYR A 210 20.43 16.50 -9.98
C TYR A 210 19.32 17.51 -10.30
N THR A 211 18.11 17.24 -9.81
CA THR A 211 16.96 18.11 -9.98
C THR A 211 16.35 18.42 -8.62
N VAL A 212 16.17 19.70 -8.32
CA VAL A 212 15.53 20.18 -7.10
C VAL A 212 14.04 20.38 -7.37
N ASP A 213 13.20 19.80 -6.52
CA ASP A 213 11.74 19.91 -6.54
C ASP A 213 11.28 20.89 -5.44
N GLY A 214 10.57 21.96 -5.83
CA GLY A 214 10.14 23.06 -4.95
C GLY A 214 11.23 23.94 -4.32
N GLY A 215 12.37 23.36 -3.96
CA GLY A 215 13.46 23.97 -3.22
C GLY A 215 14.12 22.97 -2.26
N LEU A 216 15.36 23.23 -1.86
CA LEU A 216 16.13 22.29 -1.01
C LEU A 216 15.49 22.03 0.37
N SER A 217 14.72 22.97 0.91
CA SER A 217 14.03 22.83 2.20
C SER A 217 12.57 22.37 2.09
N LEU A 218 12.06 22.16 0.87
CA LEU A 218 10.70 21.67 0.60
C LEU A 218 10.80 20.19 0.18
N SER A 219 10.34 19.83 -1.02
CA SER A 219 10.43 18.48 -1.56
C SER A 219 11.89 18.04 -1.86
N GLY A 220 12.81 19.00 -1.98
CA GLY A 220 14.25 18.75 -1.97
C GLY A 220 14.73 18.01 -3.21
N VAL A 221 15.56 17.00 -3.00
CA VAL A 221 16.06 16.09 -4.06
C VAL A 221 15.67 14.64 -3.76
N LEU A 222 14.55 14.42 -3.06
CA LEU A 222 14.14 13.09 -2.60
C LEU A 222 13.95 12.09 -3.75
N ASP A 223 13.30 12.52 -4.83
CA ASP A 223 13.11 11.68 -6.02
C ASP A 223 14.43 11.29 -6.66
N VAL A 224 15.43 12.18 -6.66
CA VAL A 224 16.79 11.90 -7.12
C VAL A 224 17.45 10.85 -6.23
N ALA A 225 17.37 11.00 -4.91
CA ALA A 225 17.93 10.07 -3.94
C ALA A 225 17.34 8.66 -4.09
N ARG A 226 16.01 8.57 -4.24
CA ARG A 226 15.29 7.32 -4.43
C ARG A 226 15.62 6.65 -5.76
N GLN A 227 15.74 7.40 -6.86
CA GLN A 227 16.18 6.86 -8.15
C GLN A 227 17.61 6.32 -8.09
N VAL A 228 18.52 7.00 -7.40
CA VAL A 228 19.88 6.50 -7.20
C VAL A 228 19.86 5.19 -6.40
N LYS A 229 19.12 5.14 -5.29
CA LYS A 229 18.95 3.91 -4.49
C LYS A 229 18.37 2.76 -5.32
N GLU A 230 17.29 3.00 -6.08
CA GLU A 230 16.65 2.02 -6.95
C GLU A 230 17.65 1.43 -7.96
N ARG A 231 18.40 2.30 -8.67
CA ARG A 231 19.36 1.87 -9.69
C ARG A 231 20.54 1.11 -9.09
N LEU A 232 21.13 1.61 -8.00
CA LEU A 232 22.24 0.95 -7.33
C LEU A 232 21.85 -0.44 -6.83
N LYS A 233 20.66 -0.56 -6.23
CA LYS A 233 20.07 -1.84 -5.80
C LYS A 233 19.89 -2.79 -6.98
N ALA A 234 19.31 -2.33 -8.09
CA ALA A 234 19.08 -3.13 -9.28
C ALA A 234 20.38 -3.59 -9.96
N TYR A 235 21.38 -2.73 -10.10
CA TYR A 235 22.67 -3.08 -10.71
C TYR A 235 23.47 -4.05 -9.84
N ALA A 236 23.49 -3.84 -8.51
CA ALA A 236 24.14 -4.76 -7.58
C ALA A 236 23.53 -6.16 -7.66
N TYR A 237 22.19 -6.24 -7.67
CA TYR A 237 21.47 -7.49 -7.88
C TYR A 237 21.82 -8.13 -9.23
N ALA A 238 21.75 -7.36 -10.32
CA ALA A 238 22.02 -7.86 -11.67
C ALA A 238 23.45 -8.41 -11.82
N PHE A 239 24.44 -7.75 -11.21
CA PHE A 239 25.80 -8.29 -11.15
C PHE A 239 25.84 -9.63 -10.42
N ARG A 240 25.26 -9.71 -9.21
CA ARG A 240 25.30 -10.91 -8.39
C ARG A 240 24.64 -12.13 -9.06
N ILE A 241 23.59 -11.91 -9.86
CA ILE A 241 22.93 -12.97 -10.62
C ILE A 241 23.68 -13.35 -11.89
N THR A 242 24.21 -12.37 -12.63
CA THR A 242 24.72 -12.61 -14.00
C THR A 242 26.24 -12.74 -14.09
N GLY A 243 26.98 -12.26 -13.10
CA GLY A 243 28.44 -12.12 -13.13
C GLY A 243 28.96 -11.07 -14.12
N ASN A 244 28.07 -10.30 -14.78
CA ASN A 244 28.48 -9.31 -15.78
C ASN A 244 28.99 -8.03 -15.11
N LYS A 245 30.31 -7.78 -15.22
CA LYS A 245 30.97 -6.60 -14.64
C LYS A 245 30.46 -5.26 -15.16
N GLY A 246 29.81 -5.21 -16.32
CA GLY A 246 29.21 -3.97 -16.82
C GLY A 246 28.17 -3.36 -15.86
N TRP A 247 27.52 -4.19 -15.03
CA TRP A 247 26.63 -3.69 -13.97
C TRP A 247 27.38 -3.02 -12.82
N VAL A 248 28.58 -3.50 -12.49
CA VAL A 248 29.46 -2.89 -11.47
C VAL A 248 29.99 -1.56 -11.99
N ASP A 249 30.43 -1.52 -13.25
CA ASP A 249 30.88 -0.29 -13.91
C ASP A 249 29.75 0.75 -13.92
N ARG A 250 28.53 0.32 -14.25
CA ARG A 250 27.37 1.21 -14.24
C ARG A 250 26.99 1.71 -12.85
N ALA A 251 27.06 0.86 -11.83
CA ALA A 251 26.85 1.28 -10.44
C ALA A 251 27.92 2.28 -9.98
N TRP A 252 29.17 2.08 -10.41
CA TRP A 252 30.26 3.02 -10.14
C TRP A 252 30.03 4.39 -10.77
N ASP A 253 29.54 4.45 -12.02
CA ASP A 253 29.23 5.72 -12.67
C ASP A 253 28.13 6.52 -11.92
N GLU A 254 27.08 5.84 -11.43
CA GLU A 254 26.03 6.48 -10.62
C GLU A 254 26.58 6.96 -9.26
N ILE A 255 27.45 6.17 -8.62
CA ILE A 255 28.14 6.55 -7.37
C ILE A 255 29.02 7.79 -7.57
N LEU A 256 29.83 7.83 -8.63
CA LEU A 256 30.67 8.98 -8.95
C LEU A 256 29.82 10.23 -9.18
N ASN A 257 28.74 10.09 -9.95
CA ASN A 257 27.80 11.17 -10.20
C ASN A 257 27.15 11.67 -8.89
N ALA A 258 26.50 10.79 -8.13
CA ALA A 258 25.78 11.16 -6.91
C ALA A 258 26.69 11.62 -5.74
N SER A 259 27.99 11.32 -5.81
CA SER A 259 29.01 11.84 -4.87
C SER A 259 29.58 13.20 -5.28
N ASN A 260 29.07 13.81 -6.36
CA ASN A 260 29.58 15.06 -6.95
C ASN A 260 31.05 14.94 -7.43
N ASN A 261 31.49 13.73 -7.79
CA ASN A 261 32.83 13.43 -8.32
C ASN A 261 32.80 13.01 -9.80
N GLY A 262 31.63 13.11 -10.44
CA GLY A 262 31.43 12.80 -11.85
C GLY A 262 31.92 13.91 -12.78
N SER A 263 31.69 13.72 -14.08
CA SER A 263 32.01 14.74 -15.09
C SER A 263 31.03 15.92 -15.14
N GLN A 264 29.87 15.77 -14.50
CA GLN A 264 28.84 16.80 -14.37
C GLN A 264 28.64 17.13 -12.89
N PRO A 265 28.40 18.40 -12.53
CA PRO A 265 28.03 18.76 -11.18
C PRO A 265 26.75 18.04 -10.73
N PHE A 266 26.78 17.49 -9.52
CA PHE A 266 25.64 16.90 -8.85
C PHE A 266 25.40 17.69 -7.56
N SER A 267 25.09 18.98 -7.72
CA SER A 267 24.75 19.89 -6.63
C SER A 267 23.98 21.08 -7.20
N ALA A 268 23.24 21.78 -6.34
CA ALA A 268 22.65 23.09 -6.64
C ALA A 268 23.54 24.23 -6.11
N GLY A 269 24.87 24.05 -6.14
CA GLY A 269 25.85 24.99 -5.56
C GLY A 269 26.07 24.82 -4.05
N ASN A 270 25.52 23.76 -3.46
CA ASN A 270 25.70 23.32 -2.08
C ASN A 270 26.78 22.23 -1.96
N ASP A 271 27.99 22.50 -2.45
CA ASP A 271 29.08 21.54 -2.43
C ASP A 271 29.44 21.12 -0.99
N GLY A 272 29.55 19.81 -0.75
CA GLY A 272 29.72 19.24 0.60
C GLY A 272 28.41 19.05 1.39
N ASP A 273 27.28 19.40 0.79
CA ASP A 273 25.94 19.09 1.28
C ASP A 273 24.99 18.73 0.14
N ASN A 274 25.51 18.14 -0.94
CA ASN A 274 24.73 17.82 -2.14
C ASN A 274 23.68 16.72 -1.91
N TRP A 275 23.80 15.90 -0.86
CA TRP A 275 22.72 15.00 -0.39
C TRP A 275 21.64 15.73 0.41
N ASN A 276 21.74 17.06 0.52
CA ASN A 276 20.74 17.98 1.05
C ASN A 276 20.31 17.70 2.50
N SER A 277 21.09 18.15 3.49
CA SER A 277 20.70 17.96 4.89
C SER A 277 19.48 18.79 5.32
N GLN A 278 19.05 19.76 4.49
CA GLN A 278 17.84 20.54 4.76
C GLN A 278 16.56 19.69 4.67
N HIS A 279 16.57 18.65 3.83
CA HIS A 279 15.50 17.67 3.72
C HIS A 279 16.08 16.29 4.00
N PHE A 280 16.14 15.91 5.28
CA PHE A 280 16.95 14.78 5.75
C PHE A 280 16.55 13.40 5.19
N LEU A 281 15.33 13.26 4.65
CA LEU A 281 14.94 12.08 3.87
C LEU A 281 15.88 11.84 2.68
N ASP A 282 16.38 12.91 2.06
CA ASP A 282 17.33 12.85 0.94
C ASP A 282 18.62 12.16 1.39
N VAL A 283 19.17 12.62 2.52
CA VAL A 283 20.36 12.03 3.16
C VAL A 283 20.13 10.57 3.50
N GLY A 284 18.97 10.23 4.08
CA GLY A 284 18.60 8.85 4.42
C GLY A 284 18.60 7.93 3.19
N GLU A 285 17.90 8.32 2.13
CA GLU A 285 17.78 7.51 0.90
C GLU A 285 19.10 7.39 0.13
N PHE A 286 19.89 8.47 0.01
CA PHE A 286 21.23 8.39 -0.59
C PHE A 286 22.15 7.47 0.22
N THR A 287 22.16 7.61 1.55
CA THR A 287 22.99 6.78 2.44
C THR A 287 22.60 5.31 2.31
N ALA A 288 21.30 4.99 2.28
CA ALA A 288 20.81 3.62 2.08
C ALA A 288 21.28 3.03 0.73
N GLY A 289 21.11 3.78 -0.36
CA GLY A 289 21.54 3.34 -1.70
C GLY A 289 23.03 3.05 -1.79
N PHE A 290 23.86 3.93 -1.24
CA PHE A 290 25.31 3.74 -1.18
C PHE A 290 25.71 2.57 -0.27
N ALA A 291 25.05 2.41 0.87
CA ALA A 291 25.28 1.30 1.79
C ALA A 291 25.02 -0.06 1.14
N ILE A 292 23.90 -0.18 0.41
CA ILE A 292 23.54 -1.39 -0.33
C ILE A 292 24.61 -1.70 -1.38
N ALA A 293 24.98 -0.73 -2.22
CA ALA A 293 26.01 -0.94 -3.24
C ALA A 293 27.39 -1.28 -2.65
N TYR A 294 27.79 -0.59 -1.58
CA TYR A 294 29.06 -0.83 -0.89
C TYR A 294 29.14 -2.27 -0.39
N ASP A 295 28.09 -2.75 0.27
CA ASP A 295 28.05 -4.08 0.86
C ASP A 295 27.82 -5.19 -0.17
N TRP A 296 26.86 -5.01 -1.08
CA TRP A 296 26.51 -6.01 -2.08
C TRP A 296 27.52 -6.14 -3.21
N LEU A 297 28.42 -5.18 -3.41
CA LEU A 297 29.50 -5.26 -4.41
C LEU A 297 30.89 -5.16 -3.78
N TYR A 298 31.00 -5.35 -2.45
CA TYR A 298 32.23 -5.14 -1.68
C TYR A 298 33.47 -5.81 -2.27
N ASP A 299 33.32 -7.05 -2.73
CA ASP A 299 34.35 -7.90 -3.32
C ASP A 299 34.72 -7.54 -4.77
N GLN A 300 33.95 -6.65 -5.40
CA GLN A 300 34.18 -6.20 -6.77
C GLN A 300 34.84 -4.83 -6.84
N TRP A 301 34.68 -4.00 -5.81
CA TRP A 301 35.34 -2.71 -5.71
C TRP A 301 36.86 -2.87 -5.62
N SER A 302 37.62 -1.95 -6.23
CA SER A 302 39.02 -1.75 -5.88
C SER A 302 39.16 -1.13 -4.48
N ASP A 303 40.36 -1.13 -3.91
CA ASP A 303 40.62 -0.43 -2.64
C ASP A 303 40.30 1.07 -2.76
N ASP A 304 40.65 1.69 -3.89
CA ASP A 304 40.35 3.10 -4.14
C ASP A 304 38.85 3.36 -4.25
N GLN A 305 38.10 2.48 -4.94
CA GLN A 305 36.64 2.59 -5.04
C GLN A 305 35.98 2.40 -3.68
N ARG A 306 36.41 1.41 -2.88
CA ARG A 306 35.92 1.22 -1.50
C ARG A 306 36.17 2.46 -0.66
N ASN A 307 37.40 2.98 -0.67
CA ASN A 307 37.76 4.17 0.08
C ASN A 307 36.93 5.39 -0.36
N ALA A 308 36.71 5.58 -1.66
CA ALA A 308 35.91 6.69 -2.19
C ALA A 308 34.45 6.62 -1.74
N ILE A 309 33.83 5.43 -1.82
CA ILE A 309 32.44 5.22 -1.38
C ILE A 309 32.32 5.43 0.14
N MET A 310 33.22 4.83 0.93
CA MET A 310 33.25 4.98 2.38
C MET A 310 33.35 6.46 2.79
N TRP A 311 34.31 7.20 2.25
CA TRP A 311 34.46 8.63 2.58
C TRP A 311 33.27 9.48 2.11
N THR A 312 32.65 9.13 0.98
CA THR A 312 31.41 9.80 0.55
C THR A 312 30.31 9.60 1.58
N MET A 313 30.06 8.35 2.00
CA MET A 313 29.05 8.02 3.00
C MET A 313 29.34 8.67 4.35
N LEU A 314 30.60 8.67 4.80
CA LEU A 314 31.01 9.34 6.04
C LEU A 314 30.73 10.84 5.98
N ASN A 315 31.13 11.52 4.91
CA ASN A 315 31.07 12.97 4.84
C ASN A 315 29.65 13.51 4.54
N LEU A 316 28.94 12.89 3.60
CA LEU A 316 27.63 13.38 3.12
C LEU A 316 26.45 12.74 3.87
N GLY A 317 26.64 11.59 4.52
CA GLY A 317 25.61 10.86 5.24
C GLY A 317 25.85 10.81 6.75
N LEU A 318 26.77 9.95 7.18
CA LEU A 318 26.92 9.57 8.59
C LEU A 318 27.35 10.76 9.48
N ASN A 319 28.24 11.64 9.00
CA ASN A 319 28.61 12.83 9.74
C ASN A 319 27.42 13.77 9.96
N LYS A 320 26.55 13.94 8.95
CA LYS A 320 25.31 14.71 9.06
C LYS A 320 24.34 14.06 10.05
N GLY A 321 24.26 12.73 10.03
CA GLY A 321 23.55 11.94 11.05
C GLY A 321 24.04 12.23 12.46
N VAL A 322 25.35 12.08 12.72
CA VAL A 322 25.93 12.37 14.04
C VAL A 322 25.68 13.82 14.47
N GLN A 323 25.84 14.78 13.56
CA GLN A 323 25.53 16.18 13.84
C GLN A 323 24.06 16.38 14.23
N SER A 324 23.13 15.74 13.52
CA SER A 324 21.70 15.81 13.82
C SER A 324 21.32 15.30 15.22
N TYR A 325 22.10 14.39 15.80
CA TYR A 325 21.86 13.88 17.17
C TYR A 325 22.63 14.62 18.26
N THR A 326 23.79 15.19 17.94
CA THR A 326 24.76 15.65 18.96
C THR A 326 25.02 17.15 18.95
N ASN A 327 24.58 17.86 17.91
CA ASN A 327 24.73 19.30 17.78
C ASN A 327 23.35 19.96 17.78
N ASN A 328 23.01 20.64 18.88
CA ASN A 328 21.69 21.26 19.05
C ASN A 328 21.33 22.22 17.91
N THR A 329 22.28 23.05 17.43
CA THR A 329 22.00 23.96 16.32
C THR A 329 21.71 23.20 15.04
N PHE A 330 22.45 22.14 14.73
CA PHE A 330 22.17 21.33 13.55
C PHE A 330 20.83 20.60 13.69
N HIS A 331 20.55 20.06 14.88
CA HIS A 331 19.33 19.37 15.21
C HIS A 331 18.08 20.25 15.02
N ASP A 332 18.10 21.48 15.55
CA ASP A 332 16.97 22.42 15.47
C ASP A 332 16.55 22.72 14.00
N PHE A 333 17.48 22.65 13.06
CA PHE A 333 17.19 22.89 11.64
C PHE A 333 16.96 21.60 10.83
N TYR A 334 17.67 20.52 11.15
CA TYR A 334 17.80 19.36 10.25
C TYR A 334 17.54 18.00 10.93
N GLY A 335 17.40 17.97 12.25
CA GLY A 335 17.22 16.77 13.08
C GLY A 335 15.84 16.62 13.73
N TRP A 336 14.91 17.56 13.50
CA TRP A 336 13.58 17.60 14.13
C TRP A 336 12.77 16.28 14.02
N TRP A 337 13.03 15.46 13.00
CA TRP A 337 12.38 14.16 12.78
C TRP A 337 12.69 13.12 13.87
N GLN A 338 13.57 13.45 14.81
CA GLN A 338 13.96 12.61 15.94
C GLN A 338 13.03 12.78 17.14
N ASP A 339 12.25 13.86 17.19
CA ASP A 339 11.50 14.30 18.37
C ASP A 339 9.99 14.05 18.18
N ASP A 340 9.48 12.96 18.76
CA ASP A 340 8.06 12.59 18.76
C ASP A 340 7.41 12.47 17.37
N VAL A 341 8.21 12.13 16.35
CA VAL A 341 7.76 11.93 14.96
C VAL A 341 7.49 10.45 14.70
N ASN A 342 6.26 10.03 14.93
CA ASN A 342 5.80 8.66 14.70
C ASN A 342 5.34 8.49 13.24
N GLY A 343 6.29 8.37 12.32
CA GLY A 343 5.99 8.26 10.89
C GLY A 343 7.21 8.00 10.01
N ASN A 344 7.02 8.18 8.71
CA ASN A 344 7.97 7.87 7.65
C ASN A 344 9.33 8.55 7.84
N TRP A 345 9.34 9.82 8.25
CA TRP A 345 10.56 10.62 8.45
C TRP A 345 11.51 9.93 9.41
N ASN A 346 11.02 9.53 10.57
CA ASN A 346 11.84 8.86 11.57
C ASN A 346 12.32 7.49 11.07
N CYS A 347 11.44 6.71 10.45
CA CYS A 347 11.79 5.39 9.93
C CYS A 347 12.88 5.44 8.85
N VAL A 348 12.73 6.33 7.86
CA VAL A 348 13.61 6.38 6.69
C VAL A 348 14.97 6.99 7.04
N CYS A 349 14.99 8.07 7.80
CA CYS A 349 16.24 8.71 8.23
C CYS A 349 17.07 7.77 9.10
N ASN A 350 16.45 7.13 10.11
CA ASN A 350 17.15 6.15 10.95
C ASN A 350 17.60 4.92 10.15
N SER A 351 16.77 4.44 9.23
CA SER A 351 17.11 3.29 8.38
C SER A 351 18.34 3.58 7.53
N GLY A 352 18.35 4.67 6.78
CA GLY A 352 19.47 5.04 5.93
C GLY A 352 20.79 5.17 6.69
N LEU A 353 20.77 5.86 7.84
CA LEU A 353 21.94 5.99 8.71
C LEU A 353 22.37 4.65 9.31
N THR A 354 21.44 3.78 9.71
CA THR A 354 21.72 2.45 10.25
C THR A 354 22.34 1.54 9.19
N LEU A 355 21.77 1.48 7.99
CA LEU A 355 22.32 0.74 6.86
C LEU A 355 23.73 1.23 6.53
N GLY A 356 23.94 2.55 6.49
CA GLY A 356 25.26 3.14 6.28
C GLY A 356 26.28 2.75 7.34
N ALA A 357 25.91 2.84 8.61
CA ALA A 357 26.75 2.43 9.72
C ALA A 357 27.08 0.92 9.67
N LEU A 358 26.06 0.08 9.48
CA LEU A 358 26.24 -1.36 9.33
C LEU A 358 27.07 -1.71 8.09
N ALA A 359 27.02 -0.95 6.99
CA ALA A 359 27.88 -1.18 5.82
C ALA A 359 29.35 -0.91 6.13
N LEU A 360 29.65 0.13 6.91
CA LEU A 360 31.01 0.62 7.16
C LEU A 360 31.66 0.10 8.44
N LEU A 361 30.92 -0.56 9.34
CA LEU A 361 31.51 -1.20 10.53
C LEU A 361 32.69 -2.11 10.16
N GLY A 362 33.86 -1.83 10.74
CA GLY A 362 35.13 -2.51 10.46
C GLY A 362 36.03 -1.78 9.48
N ASP A 363 35.46 -0.95 8.60
CA ASP A 363 36.21 -0.13 7.62
C ASP A 363 36.30 1.35 8.05
N ASP A 364 35.31 1.87 8.78
CA ASP A 364 35.25 3.26 9.24
C ASP A 364 36.37 3.60 10.25
N PRO A 365 37.31 4.50 9.90
CA PRO A 365 38.40 4.91 10.78
C PRO A 365 38.01 6.00 11.80
N THR A 366 36.81 6.57 11.70
CA THR A 366 36.37 7.73 12.48
C THR A 366 35.56 7.37 13.72
N GLY A 367 34.95 6.17 13.74
CA GLY A 367 34.05 5.72 14.80
C GLY A 367 32.61 6.22 14.68
N GLN A 368 32.27 6.98 13.63
CA GLN A 368 30.93 7.51 13.37
C GLN A 368 29.90 6.39 13.16
N ALA A 369 30.26 5.32 12.44
CA ALA A 369 29.39 4.18 12.23
C ALA A 369 28.98 3.54 13.57
N GLN A 370 29.95 3.29 14.45
CA GLN A 370 29.68 2.75 15.77
C GLN A 370 28.82 3.69 16.63
N GLN A 371 29.13 5.00 16.59
CA GLN A 371 28.37 6.00 17.33
C GLN A 371 26.90 6.06 16.88
N LEU A 372 26.65 6.06 15.57
CA LEU A 372 25.31 6.15 15.01
C LEU A 372 24.41 4.99 15.39
N LEU A 373 24.92 3.77 15.49
CA LEU A 373 24.11 2.62 15.92
C LEU A 373 23.63 2.77 17.36
N GLY A 374 24.40 3.45 18.20
CA GLY A 374 23.98 3.82 19.57
C GLY A 374 22.92 4.93 19.62
N LEU A 375 22.68 5.65 18.52
CA LEU A 375 21.75 6.78 18.44
C LEU A 375 20.47 6.43 17.68
N THR A 376 20.64 5.84 16.50
CA THR A 376 19.55 5.53 15.55
C THR A 376 18.63 4.43 16.06
N ILE A 377 19.17 3.35 16.65
CA ILE A 377 18.34 2.23 17.15
C ILE A 377 17.42 2.67 18.29
N PRO A 378 17.90 3.33 19.38
CA PRO A 378 17.00 3.81 20.43
C PRO A 378 15.96 4.81 19.92
N ASN A 379 16.34 5.70 18.99
CA ASN A 379 15.42 6.69 18.45
C ASN A 379 14.33 6.05 17.57
N ALA A 380 14.67 5.06 16.75
CA ALA A 380 13.69 4.32 15.95
C ALA A 380 12.70 3.53 16.83
N LEU A 381 13.17 2.94 17.95
CA LEU A 381 12.30 2.25 18.90
C LEU A 381 11.30 3.19 19.58
N ALA A 382 11.72 4.42 19.86
CA ALA A 382 10.91 5.45 20.50
C ALA A 382 9.86 6.05 19.55
N ASN A 383 10.15 6.10 18.24
CA ASN A 383 9.34 6.85 17.28
C ASN A 383 8.86 6.00 16.09
N CYS A 384 9.75 5.55 15.20
CA CYS A 384 9.39 4.75 14.02
C CYS A 384 8.51 3.53 14.36
N VAL A 385 8.88 2.79 15.42
CA VAL A 385 8.12 1.60 15.86
C VAL A 385 6.74 1.98 16.43
N GLN A 386 6.50 3.24 16.75
CA GLN A 386 5.21 3.77 17.21
C GLN A 386 4.36 4.34 16.06
N GLY A 387 4.75 4.13 14.79
CA GLY A 387 3.99 4.59 13.63
C GLY A 387 2.56 4.00 13.54
N PRO A 388 2.36 2.69 13.77
CA PRO A 388 1.01 2.12 13.81
C PRO A 388 0.27 2.45 15.10
N SER A 389 -1.01 2.86 14.98
CA SER A 389 -1.95 2.98 16.09
C SER A 389 -2.37 1.61 16.64
N THR A 390 -3.23 1.57 17.67
CA THR A 390 -3.44 0.35 18.46
C THR A 390 -4.13 -0.80 17.70
N ASP A 391 -4.79 -0.48 16.59
CA ASP A 391 -5.44 -1.44 15.67
C ASP A 391 -4.63 -1.71 14.39
N GLY A 392 -3.41 -1.15 14.30
CA GLY A 392 -2.51 -1.32 13.17
C GLY A 392 -2.63 -0.27 12.07
N THR A 393 -3.59 0.66 12.16
CA THR A 393 -3.68 1.77 11.20
C THR A 393 -2.40 2.59 11.21
N TRP A 394 -1.92 2.99 10.03
CA TRP A 394 -0.74 3.85 9.94
C TRP A 394 -1.10 5.28 10.31
N SER A 395 -0.35 5.87 11.24
CA SER A 395 -0.62 7.21 11.79
C SER A 395 -0.76 8.30 10.73
N GLU A 396 -0.01 8.23 9.62
CA GLU A 396 -0.02 9.27 8.58
C GLU A 396 -1.18 9.08 7.61
N THR A 397 -1.02 8.18 6.62
CA THR A 397 -2.05 7.76 5.66
C THR A 397 -1.72 6.38 5.10
N ALA A 398 -2.67 5.79 4.35
CA ALA A 398 -2.48 4.54 3.61
C ALA A 398 -1.27 4.53 2.68
N ASN A 399 -0.85 5.70 2.21
CA ASN A 399 0.25 5.81 1.25
C ASN A 399 1.60 6.10 1.91
N TYR A 400 1.61 6.87 2.98
CA TYR A 400 2.82 7.06 3.78
C TYR A 400 3.25 5.77 4.50
N TRP A 401 2.31 4.84 4.72
CA TRP A 401 2.60 3.47 5.16
C TRP A 401 3.70 2.79 4.34
N TYR A 402 3.69 2.95 3.01
CA TYR A 402 4.70 2.34 2.14
C TYR A 402 6.12 2.83 2.51
N PHE A 403 6.26 4.13 2.68
CA PHE A 403 7.56 4.76 2.91
C PHE A 403 8.07 4.48 4.33
N GLY A 404 7.20 4.62 5.33
CA GLY A 404 7.53 4.27 6.71
C GLY A 404 7.88 2.80 6.88
N THR A 405 7.07 1.88 6.35
CA THR A 405 7.35 0.44 6.51
C THR A 405 8.51 -0.05 5.65
N THR A 406 8.80 0.57 4.49
CA THR A 406 10.05 0.29 3.77
C THR A 406 11.26 0.66 4.62
N GLY A 407 11.28 1.86 5.22
CA GLY A 407 12.35 2.28 6.13
C GLY A 407 12.50 1.33 7.33
N HIS A 408 11.40 1.00 8.00
CA HIS A 408 11.38 0.07 9.14
C HIS A 408 11.90 -1.32 8.75
N SER A 409 11.39 -1.91 7.65
CA SER A 409 11.76 -3.26 7.22
C SER A 409 13.21 -3.34 6.73
N GLU A 410 13.72 -2.34 6.02
CA GLU A 410 15.13 -2.25 5.64
C GLU A 410 16.04 -2.19 6.86
N MET A 411 15.73 -1.31 7.84
CA MET A 411 16.50 -1.19 9.08
C MET A 411 16.49 -2.49 9.88
N THR A 412 15.30 -3.04 10.12
CA THR A 412 15.10 -4.26 10.91
C THR A 412 15.79 -5.44 10.24
N SER A 413 15.56 -5.65 8.94
CA SER A 413 16.18 -6.74 8.20
C SER A 413 17.70 -6.61 8.19
N ALA A 414 18.25 -5.41 8.03
CA ALA A 414 19.70 -5.20 8.05
C ALA A 414 20.32 -5.48 9.42
N LEU A 415 19.68 -5.04 10.52
CA LEU A 415 20.11 -5.36 11.89
C LEU A 415 20.12 -6.88 12.10
N MET A 416 19.01 -7.54 11.79
CA MET A 416 18.89 -8.99 11.94
C MET A 416 19.98 -9.74 11.16
N THR A 417 20.19 -9.41 9.89
CA THR A 417 21.13 -10.15 9.05
C THR A 417 22.58 -9.81 9.32
N ALA A 418 22.88 -8.57 9.74
CA ALA A 418 24.25 -8.14 9.99
C ALA A 418 24.73 -8.52 11.39
N THR A 419 23.87 -8.46 12.42
CA THR A 419 24.26 -8.58 13.83
C THR A 419 23.51 -9.68 14.61
N GLY A 420 22.52 -10.34 13.98
CA GLY A 420 21.80 -11.48 14.55
C GLY A 420 20.64 -11.11 15.48
N SER A 421 20.16 -9.86 15.47
CA SER A 421 19.05 -9.40 16.32
C SER A 421 18.29 -8.24 15.67
N ASP A 422 16.99 -8.13 15.91
CA ASP A 422 16.15 -6.98 15.54
C ASP A 422 16.22 -5.85 16.58
N TYR A 423 16.81 -6.10 17.75
CA TYR A 423 16.91 -5.16 18.87
C TYR A 423 15.57 -4.57 19.36
N GLY A 424 14.48 -5.33 19.20
CA GLY A 424 13.14 -4.91 19.62
C GLY A 424 12.36 -4.18 18.54
N MET A 425 12.93 -3.95 17.35
CA MET A 425 12.25 -3.29 16.24
C MET A 425 10.95 -3.99 15.82
N LEU A 426 10.84 -5.31 16.00
CA LEU A 426 9.63 -6.08 15.66
C LEU A 426 8.58 -6.11 16.77
N HIS A 427 8.99 -5.97 18.04
CA HIS A 427 8.14 -6.35 19.17
C HIS A 427 7.95 -5.25 20.23
N ASN A 428 8.63 -4.11 20.10
CA ASN A 428 8.47 -3.00 21.05
C ASN A 428 7.09 -2.33 20.95
N ASN A 429 6.45 -2.38 19.77
CA ASN A 429 5.02 -2.08 19.59
C ASN A 429 4.31 -3.35 19.10
N THR A 430 3.41 -3.90 19.90
CA THR A 430 2.70 -5.14 19.54
C THR A 430 1.67 -4.94 18.43
N ALA A 431 1.21 -3.70 18.20
CA ALA A 431 0.29 -3.37 17.11
C ALA A 431 0.98 -3.33 15.74
N PHE A 432 2.33 -3.33 15.69
CA PHE A 432 3.06 -3.21 14.44
C PHE A 432 2.73 -4.36 13.46
N ASN A 433 2.56 -5.58 13.95
CA ASN A 433 2.12 -6.72 13.13
C ASN A 433 0.76 -6.46 12.43
N GLN A 434 -0.14 -5.70 13.05
CA GLN A 434 -1.47 -5.43 12.51
C GLN A 434 -1.44 -4.45 11.32
N THR A 435 -0.32 -3.76 11.10
CA THR A 435 -0.19 -2.84 9.97
C THR A 435 -0.19 -3.53 8.60
N GLY A 436 0.17 -4.83 8.55
CA GLY A 436 -0.02 -5.64 7.35
C GLY A 436 -1.51 -5.87 7.04
N LEU A 437 -2.32 -6.07 8.07
CA LEU A 437 -3.77 -6.21 7.95
C LEU A 437 -4.42 -4.89 7.48
N PHE A 438 -4.01 -3.77 8.07
CA PHE A 438 -4.37 -2.42 7.62
C PHE A 438 -4.17 -2.28 6.10
N HIS A 439 -2.98 -2.60 5.60
CA HIS A 439 -2.67 -2.47 4.18
C HIS A 439 -3.54 -3.34 3.26
N MET A 440 -3.88 -4.55 3.70
CA MET A 440 -4.78 -5.43 2.96
C MET A 440 -6.21 -4.86 2.88
N TYR A 441 -6.75 -4.36 4.00
CA TYR A 441 -8.13 -3.87 4.05
C TYR A 441 -8.31 -2.48 3.42
N VAL A 442 -7.29 -1.63 3.47
CA VAL A 442 -7.31 -0.33 2.81
C VAL A 442 -7.23 -0.47 1.28
N THR A 443 -6.74 -1.62 0.78
CA THR A 443 -6.74 -1.95 -0.65
C THR A 443 -8.16 -2.35 -1.12
N GLY A 444 -8.80 -1.47 -1.87
CA GLY A 444 -10.13 -1.67 -2.45
C GLY A 444 -10.14 -2.58 -3.68
N MET A 445 -11.25 -2.55 -4.43
CA MET A 445 -11.43 -3.35 -5.66
C MET A 445 -10.99 -2.61 -6.92
N THR A 446 -10.57 -1.35 -6.78
CA THR A 446 -9.95 -0.56 -7.85
C THR A 446 -8.63 0.07 -7.39
N SER A 447 -8.67 0.80 -6.27
CA SER A 447 -7.52 1.45 -5.65
C SER A 447 -7.66 1.45 -4.13
N LEU A 448 -6.69 2.01 -3.40
CA LEU A 448 -6.80 2.18 -1.95
C LEU A 448 -7.95 3.11 -1.56
N PHE A 449 -8.42 3.03 -0.31
CA PHE A 449 -9.07 4.14 0.38
C PHE A 449 -7.97 5.16 0.71
N ASN A 450 -7.89 6.16 -0.13
CA ASN A 450 -6.82 7.11 -0.38
C ASN A 450 -7.15 8.44 0.33
N TYR A 451 -7.40 8.36 1.64
CA TYR A 451 -7.63 9.53 2.46
C TYR A 451 -6.31 10.26 2.75
N GLY A 452 -6.38 11.58 2.83
CA GLY A 452 -5.21 12.42 3.10
C GLY A 452 -4.22 12.51 1.94
N ASP A 453 -2.96 12.67 2.31
CA ASP A 453 -1.84 12.78 1.40
C ASP A 453 -1.32 11.42 0.90
N HIS A 454 -0.94 11.38 -0.38
CA HIS A 454 -0.46 10.17 -1.05
C HIS A 454 1.05 10.10 -1.24
N GLY A 455 1.76 11.17 -0.90
CA GLY A 455 3.19 11.29 -1.12
C GLY A 455 3.54 11.47 -2.61
N PRO A 456 4.82 11.79 -2.89
CA PRO A 456 5.37 11.85 -4.25
C PRO A 456 5.67 10.45 -4.79
N ASN A 457 6.32 10.39 -5.96
CA ASN A 457 6.67 9.17 -6.68
C ASN A 457 7.36 8.09 -5.81
N LYS A 458 6.92 6.84 -5.96
CA LYS A 458 7.48 5.67 -5.26
C LYS A 458 8.50 4.92 -6.14
N TYR A 459 9.74 5.43 -6.20
CA TYR A 459 10.84 4.80 -6.96
C TYR A 459 11.49 3.61 -6.22
N SER A 460 11.83 3.79 -4.94
CA SER A 460 12.56 2.82 -4.11
C SER A 460 11.73 2.26 -2.96
N THR A 461 10.41 2.39 -3.03
CA THR A 461 9.46 2.08 -1.96
C THR A 461 8.32 1.23 -2.50
N THR A 462 8.08 0.07 -1.89
CA THR A 462 7.02 -0.89 -2.28
C THR A 462 6.29 -1.38 -1.04
N ALA A 463 5.24 -2.18 -1.22
CA ALA A 463 4.61 -2.92 -0.13
C ALA A 463 5.35 -4.24 0.22
N ASP A 464 6.58 -4.46 -0.24
CA ASP A 464 7.33 -5.71 0.04
C ASP A 464 7.70 -5.89 1.52
N SER A 465 7.53 -4.85 2.34
CA SER A 465 7.57 -4.98 3.79
C SER A 465 6.58 -6.04 4.30
N LEU A 466 5.44 -6.28 3.63
CA LEU A 466 4.53 -7.40 3.95
C LEU A 466 5.17 -8.78 3.74
N LEU A 467 6.08 -8.95 2.77
CA LEU A 467 6.80 -10.21 2.59
C LEU A 467 7.71 -10.45 3.80
N PHE A 468 8.43 -9.42 4.24
CA PHE A 468 9.28 -9.48 5.42
C PHE A 468 8.47 -9.78 6.69
N TYR A 469 7.41 -9.00 6.94
CA TYR A 469 6.53 -9.15 8.09
C TYR A 469 5.79 -10.49 8.10
N GLY A 470 5.43 -11.03 6.93
CA GLY A 470 4.81 -12.35 6.81
C GLY A 470 5.68 -13.45 7.42
N THR A 471 6.99 -13.41 7.21
CA THR A 471 7.93 -14.32 7.89
C THR A 471 8.13 -13.93 9.36
N GLN A 472 8.42 -12.67 9.66
CA GLN A 472 8.81 -12.26 11.01
C GLN A 472 7.69 -12.43 12.05
N TYR A 473 6.45 -12.19 11.66
CA TYR A 473 5.28 -12.37 12.52
C TYR A 473 4.55 -13.69 12.29
N ASN A 474 5.12 -14.60 11.48
CA ASN A 474 4.51 -15.88 11.13
C ASN A 474 3.05 -15.70 10.65
N THR A 475 2.84 -14.76 9.73
CA THR A 475 1.54 -14.42 9.15
C THR A 475 1.56 -14.66 7.63
N PRO A 476 1.37 -15.92 7.18
CA PRO A 476 1.48 -16.30 5.76
C PRO A 476 0.58 -15.48 4.82
N ALA A 477 -0.59 -15.03 5.29
CA ALA A 477 -1.54 -14.26 4.49
C ALA A 477 -0.95 -12.94 3.97
N TYR A 478 -0.13 -12.25 4.77
CA TYR A 478 0.54 -11.01 4.35
C TYR A 478 1.47 -11.25 3.17
N MET A 479 2.29 -12.30 3.27
CA MET A 479 3.22 -12.67 2.22
C MET A 479 2.47 -13.08 0.94
N LEU A 480 1.42 -13.89 1.06
CA LEU A 480 0.64 -14.34 -0.10
C LEU A 480 -0.12 -13.19 -0.76
N PHE A 481 -0.63 -12.22 0.01
CA PHE A 481 -1.27 -11.02 -0.53
C PHE A 481 -0.27 -10.20 -1.33
N GLN A 482 0.89 -9.86 -0.74
CA GLN A 482 1.89 -9.01 -1.40
C GLN A 482 2.55 -9.69 -2.60
N ARG A 483 2.79 -11.01 -2.52
CA ARG A 483 3.34 -11.83 -3.61
C ARG A 483 2.54 -11.67 -4.91
N ASP A 484 1.23 -11.47 -4.81
CA ASP A 484 0.35 -11.35 -5.96
C ASP A 484 0.19 -9.88 -6.45
N GLN A 485 0.78 -8.90 -5.74
CA GLN A 485 0.69 -7.48 -6.10
C GLN A 485 1.74 -7.07 -7.13
N ARG A 486 1.38 -6.11 -7.98
CA ARG A 486 2.25 -5.62 -9.07
C ARG A 486 3.58 -5.04 -8.59
N ASP A 487 3.60 -4.42 -7.42
CA ASP A 487 4.76 -3.70 -6.89
C ASP A 487 5.77 -4.64 -6.20
N ALA A 488 5.45 -5.93 -6.06
CA ALA A 488 6.42 -6.96 -5.69
C ALA A 488 7.37 -7.33 -6.84
N HIS A 489 7.01 -7.06 -8.11
CA HIS A 489 7.75 -7.58 -9.26
C HIS A 489 9.05 -6.83 -9.57
N SER A 490 9.18 -5.58 -9.12
CA SER A 490 10.24 -4.67 -9.57
C SER A 490 11.41 -4.51 -8.59
N ASP A 491 11.32 -5.06 -7.38
CA ASP A 491 12.26 -4.78 -6.30
C ASP A 491 13.05 -6.03 -5.86
N PRO A 492 14.40 -5.99 -5.80
CA PRO A 492 15.21 -7.04 -5.18
C PRO A 492 14.80 -7.45 -3.77
N TRP A 493 14.09 -6.61 -3.01
CA TRP A 493 13.54 -6.97 -1.70
C TRP A 493 12.60 -8.17 -1.76
N ALA A 494 11.74 -8.26 -2.77
CA ALA A 494 10.87 -9.41 -2.96
C ALA A 494 11.65 -10.73 -3.09
N MET A 495 12.83 -10.70 -3.72
CA MET A 495 13.68 -11.88 -3.90
C MET A 495 14.25 -12.45 -2.59
N PHE A 496 14.36 -11.65 -1.52
CA PHE A 496 15.03 -12.03 -0.27
C PHE A 496 14.11 -12.08 0.95
N TRP A 497 12.99 -11.38 0.89
CA TRP A 497 11.97 -11.39 1.93
C TRP A 497 10.84 -12.40 1.64
N TYR A 498 10.66 -12.82 0.39
CA TYR A 498 9.75 -13.92 0.07
C TYR A 498 10.30 -15.26 0.59
N ASP A 499 9.48 -16.00 1.33
CA ASP A 499 9.74 -17.37 1.75
C ASP A 499 8.99 -18.34 0.82
N PRO A 500 9.70 -19.08 -0.06
CA PRO A 500 9.05 -19.96 -1.03
C PRO A 500 8.32 -21.16 -0.39
N THR A 501 8.53 -21.41 0.90
CA THR A 501 7.76 -22.40 1.66
C THR A 501 6.32 -21.98 1.93
N VAL A 502 5.96 -20.72 1.66
CA VAL A 502 4.58 -20.26 1.79
C VAL A 502 3.69 -20.90 0.72
N THR A 503 2.52 -21.36 1.16
CA THR A 503 1.48 -21.93 0.29
C THR A 503 0.09 -21.54 0.80
N GLY A 504 -0.92 -21.81 -0.02
CA GLY A 504 -2.30 -21.44 0.22
C GLY A 504 -2.70 -20.13 -0.46
N ALA A 505 -3.87 -19.64 -0.08
CA ALA A 505 -4.51 -18.44 -0.65
C ALA A 505 -4.80 -17.43 0.46
N PHE A 506 -4.30 -16.20 0.35
CA PHE A 506 -4.45 -15.19 1.42
C PHE A 506 -5.90 -14.88 1.79
N TRP A 507 -6.83 -15.13 0.85
CA TRP A 507 -8.25 -14.88 1.02
C TRP A 507 -9.01 -15.98 1.76
N ASP A 508 -8.45 -17.18 1.92
CA ASP A 508 -9.15 -18.29 2.56
C ASP A 508 -9.35 -18.02 4.06
N ASN A 509 -10.62 -18.02 4.47
CA ASN A 509 -11.12 -17.61 5.79
C ASN A 509 -10.80 -16.15 6.18
N LEU A 510 -10.48 -15.29 5.21
CA LEU A 510 -10.28 -13.86 5.47
C LEU A 510 -11.64 -13.14 5.53
N PRO A 511 -11.96 -12.40 6.60
CA PRO A 511 -13.21 -11.65 6.70
C PRO A 511 -13.40 -10.66 5.55
N LEU A 512 -14.66 -10.43 5.18
CA LEU A 512 -15.01 -9.41 4.17
C LEU A 512 -15.05 -7.99 4.74
N ASP A 513 -15.06 -7.85 6.07
CA ASP A 513 -15.18 -6.58 6.76
C ASP A 513 -14.10 -6.44 7.82
N HIS A 514 -13.58 -5.23 7.97
CA HIS A 514 -12.75 -4.87 9.12
C HIS A 514 -13.07 -3.46 9.59
N PHE A 515 -13.00 -3.28 10.89
CA PHE A 515 -13.29 -2.05 11.60
C PHE A 515 -12.05 -1.70 12.43
N PHE A 516 -11.51 -0.52 12.17
CA PHE A 516 -10.36 0.06 12.86
C PHE A 516 -10.93 1.10 13.82
N ASP A 517 -10.83 0.82 15.12
CA ASP A 517 -11.57 1.50 16.19
C ASP A 517 -10.69 2.49 16.97
N ASP A 518 -9.39 2.63 16.65
CA ASP A 518 -8.52 3.60 17.30
C ASP A 518 -9.05 5.04 17.06
N PRO A 519 -9.29 5.85 18.10
CA PRO A 519 -9.88 7.18 17.98
C PRO A 519 -9.17 8.11 16.98
N VAL A 520 -7.84 7.96 16.83
CA VAL A 520 -7.06 8.79 15.91
C VAL A 520 -7.53 8.56 14.47
N ASP A 521 -7.80 7.31 14.09
CA ASP A 521 -7.99 6.94 12.69
C ASP A 521 -9.43 6.57 12.32
N GLN A 522 -10.17 5.95 13.25
CA GLN A 522 -11.51 5.34 13.12
C GLN A 522 -12.04 5.20 11.69
N TRP A 523 -11.97 3.99 11.13
CA TRP A 523 -12.46 3.74 9.78
C TRP A 523 -12.85 2.28 9.57
N ALA A 524 -13.54 2.00 8.47
CA ALA A 524 -13.96 0.66 8.13
C ALA A 524 -13.81 0.39 6.64
N SER A 525 -13.60 -0.87 6.29
CA SER A 525 -13.79 -1.35 4.92
C SER A 525 -14.68 -2.58 4.90
N MET A 526 -15.56 -2.63 3.90
CA MET A 526 -16.54 -3.69 3.72
C MET A 526 -16.58 -4.08 2.24
N ARG A 527 -16.48 -5.38 1.95
CA ARG A 527 -16.38 -5.85 0.56
C ARG A 527 -17.24 -7.08 0.25
N THR A 528 -17.31 -7.45 -1.02
CA THR A 528 -18.01 -8.67 -1.49
C THR A 528 -17.08 -9.85 -1.76
N SER A 529 -15.80 -9.58 -2.03
CA SER A 529 -14.79 -10.59 -2.35
C SER A 529 -13.38 -10.02 -2.20
N TRP A 530 -12.40 -10.90 -1.99
CA TRP A 530 -10.97 -10.63 -2.06
C TRP A 530 -10.35 -10.93 -3.44
N THR A 531 -11.06 -11.65 -4.31
CA THR A 531 -10.52 -12.17 -5.59
C THR A 531 -11.27 -11.68 -6.83
N SER A 532 -12.37 -10.94 -6.64
CA SER A 532 -13.11 -10.28 -7.72
C SER A 532 -12.96 -8.76 -7.64
N ASN A 533 -12.38 -8.16 -8.68
CA ASN A 533 -12.26 -6.70 -8.80
C ASN A 533 -13.55 -6.05 -9.32
N GLU A 534 -14.52 -6.85 -9.76
CA GLU A 534 -15.82 -6.38 -10.25
C GLU A 534 -16.87 -6.26 -9.13
N GLY A 535 -16.54 -6.70 -7.92
CA GLY A 535 -17.46 -6.69 -6.77
C GLY A 535 -17.74 -5.29 -6.22
N LEU A 536 -18.44 -5.24 -5.09
CA LEU A 536 -18.63 -4.05 -4.26
C LEU A 536 -17.52 -3.96 -3.19
N TYR A 537 -16.90 -2.78 -3.04
CA TYR A 537 -16.09 -2.36 -1.89
C TYR A 537 -16.54 -0.97 -1.45
N ALA A 538 -16.79 -0.79 -0.16
CA ALA A 538 -17.13 0.48 0.46
C ALA A 538 -16.27 0.69 1.69
N ALA A 539 -15.68 1.88 1.83
CA ALA A 539 -14.92 2.28 3.01
C ALA A 539 -15.34 3.66 3.47
N ILE A 540 -15.27 3.89 4.79
CA ILE A 540 -15.70 5.13 5.44
C ILE A 540 -14.76 5.44 6.61
N LYS A 541 -14.40 6.71 6.77
CA LYS A 541 -13.51 7.22 7.83
C LYS A 541 -14.21 8.30 8.65
N SER A 542 -13.96 8.30 9.95
CA SER A 542 -14.37 9.36 10.87
C SER A 542 -13.49 9.31 12.12
N GLY A 543 -12.20 9.55 11.95
CA GLY A 543 -11.20 9.67 13.02
C GLY A 543 -10.97 11.12 13.44
N GLN A 544 -10.09 11.34 14.43
CA GLN A 544 -9.57 12.67 14.74
C GLN A 544 -8.94 13.33 13.47
N LEU A 545 -8.89 14.65 13.44
CA LEU A 545 -8.33 15.42 12.30
C LEU A 545 -6.88 15.90 12.56
N GLN A 546 -6.28 15.46 13.65
CA GLN A 546 -4.93 15.79 14.10
C GLN A 546 -4.14 14.52 14.41
N LYS A 547 -2.82 14.67 14.65
CA LYS A 547 -1.87 13.58 14.96
C LYS A 547 -1.46 12.69 13.79
N HIS A 548 -1.71 13.15 12.57
CA HIS A 548 -1.33 12.44 11.33
C HIS A 548 -0.11 13.05 10.63
N GLN A 549 0.84 13.62 11.39
CA GLN A 549 2.08 14.22 10.87
C GLN A 549 1.86 15.24 9.72
N ASN A 550 0.77 16.02 9.77
CA ASN A 550 0.34 16.97 8.74
C ASN A 550 -0.02 16.36 7.37
N HIS A 551 -0.38 15.08 7.33
CA HIS A 551 -0.80 14.38 6.11
C HIS A 551 -2.29 14.07 6.02
N ASN A 552 -3.09 14.35 7.06
CA ASN A 552 -4.54 14.18 7.01
C ASN A 552 -5.27 15.37 6.35
N ASP A 553 -6.55 15.17 6.04
CA ASP A 553 -7.50 16.15 5.53
C ASP A 553 -8.60 16.45 6.58
N LEU A 554 -9.49 17.41 6.30
CA LEU A 554 -10.65 17.69 7.15
C LEU A 554 -11.85 16.82 6.74
N ASP A 555 -11.77 15.54 7.07
CA ASP A 555 -12.45 14.43 6.38
C ASP A 555 -13.35 13.55 7.26
N CYS A 556 -13.83 14.02 8.42
CA CYS A 556 -14.76 13.23 9.23
C CYS A 556 -16.00 12.88 8.39
N GLY A 557 -16.30 11.58 8.27
CA GLY A 557 -17.39 11.04 7.47
C GLY A 557 -17.06 10.76 6.00
N ASP A 558 -15.82 10.94 5.56
CA ASP A 558 -15.40 10.66 4.18
C ASP A 558 -15.55 9.19 3.79
N PHE A 559 -15.80 8.91 2.50
CA PHE A 559 -16.05 7.56 2.02
C PHE A 559 -15.65 7.35 0.55
N VAL A 560 -15.44 6.08 0.20
CA VAL A 560 -15.25 5.61 -1.17
C VAL A 560 -16.19 4.46 -1.51
N LEU A 561 -16.45 4.30 -2.81
CA LEU A 561 -17.32 3.25 -3.32
C LEU A 561 -16.79 2.70 -4.65
N ASP A 562 -16.41 1.43 -4.64
CA ASP A 562 -16.08 0.63 -5.82
C ASP A 562 -17.23 -0.32 -6.15
N ALA A 563 -17.60 -0.40 -7.43
CA ALA A 563 -18.53 -1.40 -7.94
C ALA A 563 -18.32 -1.63 -9.44
N MET A 564 -18.43 -2.88 -9.91
CA MET A 564 -18.33 -3.22 -11.34
C MET A 564 -17.01 -2.74 -11.97
N GLY A 565 -15.92 -2.88 -11.21
CA GLY A 565 -14.58 -2.52 -11.65
C GLY A 565 -14.36 -1.01 -11.77
N GLN A 566 -15.22 -0.17 -11.19
CA GLN A 566 -15.11 1.30 -11.23
C GLN A 566 -15.16 1.93 -9.83
N ARG A 567 -14.37 3.00 -9.63
CA ARG A 567 -14.41 3.90 -8.47
C ARG A 567 -15.48 4.97 -8.69
N TRP A 568 -16.63 4.83 -8.02
CA TRP A 568 -17.78 5.73 -8.19
C TRP A 568 -17.69 6.97 -7.30
N ALA A 569 -17.38 6.80 -6.02
CA ALA A 569 -16.98 7.86 -5.09
C ALA A 569 -15.49 7.70 -4.78
N GLY A 570 -14.67 8.71 -5.08
CA GLY A 570 -13.23 8.64 -4.86
C GLY A 570 -12.66 9.92 -4.24
N GLU A 571 -11.41 9.87 -3.83
CA GLU A 571 -10.69 11.01 -3.26
C GLU A 571 -9.81 11.73 -4.29
N LEU A 572 -9.46 12.97 -3.94
CA LEU A 572 -8.56 13.82 -4.71
C LEU A 572 -7.09 13.65 -4.32
N GLY A 573 -6.83 13.26 -3.07
CA GLY A 573 -5.48 13.00 -2.56
C GLY A 573 -4.64 14.22 -2.24
N SER A 574 -3.33 14.09 -2.40
CA SER A 574 -2.35 15.17 -2.23
C SER A 574 -2.73 16.44 -2.98
N GLY A 575 -2.44 17.60 -2.40
CA GLY A 575 -2.31 18.86 -3.15
C GLY A 575 -0.87 19.08 -3.63
N ASP A 576 -0.55 20.32 -3.96
CA ASP A 576 0.82 20.74 -4.29
C ASP A 576 1.64 20.88 -3.01
N TYR A 577 2.66 20.02 -2.85
CA TYR A 577 3.52 19.98 -1.66
C TYR A 577 4.43 21.21 -1.55
N ASP A 578 4.69 21.88 -2.67
CA ASP A 578 5.51 23.08 -2.70
C ASP A 578 4.67 24.34 -2.41
N ALA A 579 3.36 24.18 -2.23
CA ALA A 579 2.48 25.26 -1.88
C ALA A 579 2.77 25.80 -0.48
N SER A 580 2.77 27.13 -0.34
CA SER A 580 3.12 27.79 0.93
C SER A 580 2.21 27.35 2.08
N GLY A 581 2.80 26.85 3.16
CA GLY A 581 2.04 26.42 4.34
C GLY A 581 1.25 25.12 4.15
N TYR A 582 1.54 24.33 3.11
CA TYR A 582 0.89 23.02 2.87
C TYR A 582 0.99 22.07 4.07
N PHE A 583 2.13 22.07 4.77
CA PHE A 583 2.35 21.26 5.97
C PHE A 583 2.00 21.99 7.28
N ASN A 584 1.34 23.15 7.21
CA ASN A 584 0.87 23.88 8.38
C ASN A 584 -0.59 23.51 8.69
N GLY A 585 -0.79 22.35 9.34
CA GLY A 585 -2.12 21.83 9.71
C GLY A 585 -2.44 21.84 11.22
N ASN A 586 -1.52 22.31 12.06
CA ASN A 586 -1.64 22.19 13.52
C ASN A 586 -2.58 23.21 14.19
N ALA A 587 -3.09 24.21 13.44
CA ALA A 587 -4.07 25.17 13.92
C ALA A 587 -5.28 25.25 12.97
N GLN A 588 -6.41 25.74 13.47
CA GLN A 588 -7.65 25.85 12.68
C GLN A 588 -7.50 26.87 11.55
N ASP A 589 -6.79 27.96 11.84
CA ASP A 589 -6.58 29.10 10.96
C ASP A 589 -5.21 29.75 11.21
N GLY A 590 -4.96 30.88 10.53
CA GLY A 590 -3.71 31.62 10.63
C GLY A 590 -2.53 30.88 9.98
N THR A 591 -1.31 31.32 10.29
CA THR A 591 -0.08 30.77 9.65
C THR A 591 0.07 29.27 9.86
N ASN A 592 -0.35 28.75 11.02
CA ASN A 592 -0.24 27.33 11.37
C ASN A 592 -1.45 26.48 10.90
N GLY A 593 -2.43 27.09 10.24
CA GLY A 593 -3.61 26.43 9.66
C GLY A 593 -3.75 26.63 8.15
N GLN A 594 -2.68 27.07 7.47
CA GLN A 594 -2.70 27.36 6.03
C GLN A 594 -2.99 26.14 5.16
N ARG A 595 -2.72 24.92 5.65
CA ARG A 595 -3.09 23.67 4.96
C ARG A 595 -4.58 23.64 4.63
N TRP A 596 -5.41 24.13 5.54
CA TRP A 596 -6.86 24.14 5.44
C TRP A 596 -7.41 25.25 4.51
N LEU A 597 -6.54 25.94 3.77
CA LEU A 597 -6.93 26.86 2.71
C LEU A 597 -7.04 26.17 1.35
N TYR A 598 -6.33 25.05 1.14
CA TYR A 598 -6.28 24.35 -0.14
C TYR A 598 -7.46 23.40 -0.32
N TYR A 599 -8.14 23.46 -1.47
CA TYR A 599 -9.39 22.75 -1.75
C TYR A 599 -9.35 21.27 -1.35
N ARG A 600 -8.32 20.53 -1.82
CA ARG A 600 -8.18 19.08 -1.57
C ARG A 600 -8.02 18.73 -0.11
N LYS A 601 -7.62 19.68 0.75
CA LYS A 601 -7.33 19.47 2.17
C LYS A 601 -8.49 19.92 3.06
N ARG A 602 -9.45 20.67 2.48
CA ARG A 602 -10.64 21.21 3.15
C ARG A 602 -11.78 20.22 3.17
N THR A 603 -12.77 20.48 4.03
CA THR A 603 -14.00 19.67 4.13
C THR A 603 -14.78 19.63 2.82
N GLU A 604 -14.84 20.75 2.09
CA GLU A 604 -15.48 20.80 0.76
C GLU A 604 -14.77 19.95 -0.31
N GLY A 605 -13.49 19.61 -0.10
CA GLY A 605 -12.73 18.72 -0.97
C GLY A 605 -12.97 17.23 -0.72
N GLN A 606 -13.72 16.87 0.33
CA GLN A 606 -13.96 15.48 0.73
C GLN A 606 -15.38 15.02 0.36
N ASN A 607 -15.64 13.71 0.43
CA ASN A 607 -16.97 13.12 0.25
C ASN A 607 -17.76 13.17 1.56
N THR A 608 -17.92 14.37 2.13
CA THR A 608 -18.57 14.61 3.42
C THR A 608 -19.64 15.71 3.36
N ILE A 609 -20.09 16.17 4.53
CA ILE A 609 -21.04 17.26 4.70
C ILE A 609 -20.29 18.57 4.92
N VAL A 610 -20.74 19.63 4.26
CA VAL A 610 -20.33 21.02 4.55
C VAL A 610 -21.50 21.76 5.18
N VAL A 611 -21.25 22.50 6.27
CA VAL A 611 -22.27 23.30 6.96
C VAL A 611 -21.86 24.77 6.95
N GLY A 612 -22.66 25.62 6.29
CA GLY A 612 -22.42 27.06 6.18
C GLY A 612 -21.11 27.41 5.47
N GLU A 613 -20.67 26.58 4.51
CA GLU A 613 -19.39 26.75 3.79
C GLU A 613 -18.16 26.80 4.72
N GLN A 614 -18.27 26.21 5.92
CA GLN A 614 -17.19 26.15 6.89
C GLN A 614 -16.47 24.80 6.85
N ASN A 615 -15.18 24.84 7.16
CA ASN A 615 -14.38 23.65 7.44
C ASN A 615 -14.83 23.00 8.75
N GLN A 616 -14.63 21.69 8.84
CA GLN A 616 -14.68 20.96 10.10
C GLN A 616 -13.64 21.50 11.09
N LEU A 617 -13.94 21.31 12.38
CA LEU A 617 -13.05 21.66 13.47
C LEU A 617 -11.93 20.64 13.59
N ILE A 618 -10.68 21.09 13.59
CA ILE A 618 -9.53 20.17 13.71
C ILE A 618 -9.50 19.42 15.05
N THR A 619 -10.22 19.93 16.06
CA THR A 619 -10.38 19.30 17.37
C THR A 619 -11.51 18.27 17.40
N ALA A 620 -11.94 17.76 16.24
CA ALA A 620 -12.98 16.76 16.14
C ALA A 620 -12.60 15.51 16.94
N GLU A 621 -13.59 14.99 17.66
CA GLU A 621 -13.52 13.75 18.44
C GLU A 621 -14.75 12.92 18.08
N PRO A 622 -14.82 12.36 16.86
CA PRO A 622 -15.94 11.56 16.43
C PRO A 622 -15.98 10.23 17.19
N THR A 623 -17.16 9.62 17.26
CA THR A 623 -17.32 8.26 17.79
C THR A 623 -17.98 7.37 16.77
N ILE A 624 -17.79 6.05 16.88
CA ILE A 624 -18.29 5.08 15.91
C ILE A 624 -19.08 3.94 16.57
N LYS A 625 -19.91 3.30 15.77
CA LYS A 625 -20.57 2.03 16.04
C LYS A 625 -20.64 1.25 14.73
N HIS A 626 -20.42 -0.05 14.79
CA HIS A 626 -20.43 -0.90 13.60
C HIS A 626 -21.06 -2.26 13.87
N GLY A 627 -21.23 -3.04 12.81
CA GLY A 627 -21.66 -4.42 12.89
C GLY A 627 -21.53 -5.13 11.55
N SER A 628 -21.21 -6.42 11.58
CA SER A 628 -21.13 -7.30 10.41
C SER A 628 -21.73 -8.67 10.73
N THR A 629 -22.29 -9.32 9.72
CA THR A 629 -22.71 -10.72 9.77
C THR A 629 -21.52 -11.69 9.82
N GLY A 630 -20.29 -11.19 9.69
CA GLY A 630 -19.06 -11.95 9.95
C GLY A 630 -18.68 -12.89 8.81
N GLU A 631 -19.07 -12.57 7.57
CA GLU A 631 -18.69 -13.39 6.43
C GLU A 631 -17.18 -13.41 6.22
N VAL A 632 -16.69 -14.60 5.92
CA VAL A 632 -15.33 -14.86 5.45
C VAL A 632 -15.39 -15.42 4.04
N GLN A 633 -14.42 -15.08 3.22
CA GLN A 633 -14.29 -15.70 1.90
C GLN A 633 -13.67 -17.10 2.08
N ASP A 634 -14.22 -18.11 1.39
CA ASP A 634 -13.59 -19.42 1.30
C ASP A 634 -12.45 -19.43 0.29
N ALA A 635 -11.73 -20.55 0.21
CA ALA A 635 -10.69 -20.81 -0.78
C ALA A 635 -11.03 -20.51 -2.24
N THR A 636 -12.30 -20.41 -2.65
CA THR A 636 -12.66 -20.30 -4.07
C THR A 636 -12.44 -18.88 -4.60
N THR A 637 -12.07 -18.79 -5.88
CA THR A 637 -11.97 -17.49 -6.58
C THR A 637 -13.31 -17.04 -7.17
N THR A 638 -14.35 -17.87 -7.05
CA THR A 638 -15.71 -17.59 -7.53
C THR A 638 -16.69 -17.39 -6.38
N TYR A 639 -16.18 -17.01 -5.20
CA TYR A 639 -16.97 -16.80 -3.99
C TYR A 639 -18.18 -15.90 -4.27
N GLN A 640 -19.34 -16.31 -3.75
CA GLN A 640 -20.57 -15.54 -3.81
C GLN A 640 -21.00 -15.25 -2.39
N VAL A 641 -21.14 -13.97 -2.07
CA VAL A 641 -21.62 -13.55 -0.76
C VAL A 641 -23.06 -14.05 -0.55
N PRO A 642 -23.42 -14.55 0.66
CA PRO A 642 -24.79 -14.88 0.99
C PRO A 642 -25.73 -13.67 0.82
N SER A 643 -26.97 -13.91 0.37
CA SER A 643 -27.97 -12.85 0.21
C SER A 643 -28.35 -12.16 1.54
N THR A 644 -28.04 -12.79 2.67
CA THR A 644 -28.25 -12.27 4.03
C THR A 644 -27.06 -11.48 4.58
N SER A 645 -25.97 -11.37 3.81
CA SER A 645 -24.76 -10.71 4.27
C SER A 645 -24.93 -9.20 4.33
N LEU A 646 -24.56 -8.63 5.48
CA LEU A 646 -24.78 -7.25 5.84
C LEU A 646 -23.59 -6.74 6.66
N ALA A 647 -23.23 -5.48 6.44
CA ALA A 647 -22.29 -4.75 7.28
C ALA A 647 -22.70 -3.28 7.32
N TYR A 648 -22.43 -2.62 8.44
CA TYR A 648 -22.65 -1.19 8.59
C TYR A 648 -21.62 -0.55 9.49
N PHE A 649 -21.44 0.75 9.29
CA PHE A 649 -20.67 1.65 10.13
C PHE A 649 -21.47 2.94 10.31
N THR A 650 -21.56 3.43 11.53
CA THR A 650 -22.15 4.72 11.88
C THR A 650 -21.16 5.54 12.66
N THR A 651 -21.15 6.84 12.46
CA THR A 651 -20.36 7.79 13.21
C THR A 651 -21.22 8.95 13.72
N ASP A 652 -20.95 9.35 14.96
CA ASP A 652 -21.33 10.68 15.45
C ASP A 652 -20.13 11.61 15.24
N MET A 653 -20.27 12.52 14.28
CA MET A 653 -19.26 13.51 13.91
C MET A 653 -19.67 14.92 14.36
N SER A 654 -20.57 15.05 15.33
CA SER A 654 -21.07 16.34 15.83
C SER A 654 -19.93 17.25 16.33
N SER A 655 -18.90 16.65 16.94
CA SER A 655 -17.71 17.37 17.42
C SER A 655 -16.91 18.07 16.32
N ALA A 656 -17.09 17.68 15.05
CA ALA A 656 -16.43 18.29 13.92
C ALA A 656 -17.11 19.59 13.43
N TYR A 657 -18.30 19.94 13.94
CA TYR A 657 -19.08 21.08 13.41
C TYR A 657 -19.52 22.03 14.52
N SER A 658 -19.03 23.26 14.51
CA SER A 658 -19.46 24.33 15.45
C SER A 658 -20.91 24.78 15.24
N ASN A 659 -21.45 24.57 14.03
CA ASN A 659 -22.78 24.99 13.62
C ASN A 659 -23.80 23.84 13.63
N ALA A 660 -23.52 22.75 14.36
CA ALA A 660 -24.42 21.61 14.50
C ALA A 660 -24.59 21.22 15.98
N THR A 661 -25.81 20.87 16.37
CA THR A 661 -26.12 20.23 17.67
C THR A 661 -26.05 18.71 17.56
N SER A 662 -26.29 18.18 16.35
CA SER A 662 -26.17 16.77 16.00
C SER A 662 -25.72 16.66 14.54
N MET A 663 -24.74 15.80 14.28
CA MET A 663 -24.28 15.43 12.95
C MET A 663 -23.83 13.98 12.96
N LYS A 664 -24.67 13.09 12.43
CA LYS A 664 -24.42 11.66 12.37
C LYS A 664 -24.45 11.18 10.93
N ARG A 665 -23.59 10.21 10.62
CA ARG A 665 -23.52 9.56 9.31
C ARG A 665 -23.50 8.05 9.48
N GLY A 666 -24.12 7.32 8.57
CA GLY A 666 -24.01 5.87 8.49
C GLY A 666 -23.89 5.37 7.06
N LEU A 667 -23.03 4.37 6.87
CA LEU A 667 -22.88 3.62 5.62
C LEU A 667 -23.25 2.17 5.87
N ARG A 668 -24.15 1.61 5.05
CA ARG A 668 -24.66 0.24 5.18
C ARG A 668 -24.71 -0.47 3.84
N LEU A 669 -24.28 -1.73 3.84
CA LEU A 669 -24.49 -2.64 2.73
C LEU A 669 -25.87 -3.30 2.82
N LEU A 670 -26.59 -3.34 1.70
CA LEU A 670 -27.95 -3.88 1.58
C LEU A 670 -28.04 -4.95 0.49
N ALA A 671 -29.14 -5.72 0.53
CA ALA A 671 -29.51 -6.70 -0.51
C ALA A 671 -28.39 -7.69 -0.85
N GLY A 672 -27.74 -8.28 0.17
CA GLY A 672 -26.59 -9.17 -0.03
C GLY A 672 -25.41 -8.43 -0.65
N ARG A 673 -25.14 -7.21 -0.16
CA ARG A 673 -24.06 -6.31 -0.63
C ARG A 673 -24.15 -5.95 -2.12
N LYS A 674 -25.38 -5.73 -2.62
CA LYS A 674 -25.62 -5.23 -3.99
C LYS A 674 -26.01 -3.76 -4.04
N GLN A 675 -26.29 -3.16 -2.89
CA GLN A 675 -26.63 -1.74 -2.75
C GLN A 675 -25.89 -1.16 -1.54
N VAL A 676 -25.67 0.15 -1.57
CA VAL A 676 -25.14 0.91 -0.44
C VAL A 676 -26.15 1.98 -0.05
N LEU A 677 -26.48 2.04 1.24
CA LEU A 677 -27.23 3.14 1.83
C LEU A 677 -26.24 4.03 2.60
N LEU A 678 -26.21 5.31 2.25
CA LEU A 678 -25.60 6.35 3.06
C LEU A 678 -26.71 7.19 3.67
N GLN A 679 -26.67 7.38 4.98
CA GLN A 679 -27.66 8.16 5.71
C GLN A 679 -26.98 9.20 6.59
N ASP A 680 -27.50 10.41 6.57
CA ASP A 680 -27.07 11.52 7.42
C ASP A 680 -28.25 12.03 8.26
N GLU A 681 -28.03 12.24 9.55
CA GLU A 681 -28.99 12.85 10.49
C GLU A 681 -28.35 14.07 11.14
N MET A 682 -28.97 15.22 10.90
CA MET A 682 -28.33 16.50 11.13
C MET A 682 -29.30 17.46 11.80
N ASP A 683 -28.81 18.27 12.73
CA ASP A 683 -29.50 19.45 13.25
C ASP A 683 -28.50 20.61 13.26
N THR A 684 -28.69 21.55 12.35
CA THR A 684 -27.71 22.59 12.01
C THR A 684 -28.30 23.99 12.10
N SER A 685 -27.47 24.97 12.43
CA SER A 685 -27.85 26.39 12.45
C SER A 685 -27.60 27.13 11.13
N ALA A 686 -26.99 26.46 10.15
CA ALA A 686 -26.61 27.02 8.84
C ALA A 686 -26.92 26.01 7.70
N PRO A 687 -27.02 26.47 6.44
CA PRO A 687 -27.30 25.60 5.31
C PRO A 687 -26.32 24.43 5.17
N ILE A 688 -26.81 23.32 4.63
CA ILE A 688 -26.07 22.07 4.48
C ILE A 688 -25.80 21.80 3.00
N GLN A 689 -24.60 21.30 2.70
CA GLN A 689 -24.26 20.72 1.42
C GLN A 689 -23.67 19.32 1.59
N TRP A 690 -24.40 18.31 1.13
CA TRP A 690 -23.89 16.94 0.98
C TRP A 690 -23.04 16.85 -0.29
N ARG A 691 -21.87 16.23 -0.26
CA ARG A 691 -20.93 16.17 -1.39
C ARG A 691 -20.39 14.77 -1.66
N MET A 692 -20.18 14.45 -2.93
CA MET A 692 -19.48 13.26 -3.42
C MET A 692 -18.75 13.57 -4.73
N HIS A 693 -17.45 13.29 -4.79
CA HIS A 693 -16.59 13.47 -5.96
C HIS A 693 -16.59 12.22 -6.83
N THR A 694 -16.72 12.42 -8.15
CA THR A 694 -16.74 11.33 -9.13
C THR A 694 -16.16 11.74 -10.47
N ASN A 695 -15.57 10.80 -11.21
CA ASN A 695 -15.24 10.96 -12.63
C ASN A 695 -16.38 10.55 -13.57
N ALA A 696 -17.50 10.09 -13.03
CA ALA A 696 -18.63 9.68 -13.85
C ALA A 696 -19.24 10.87 -14.61
N THR A 697 -19.75 10.59 -15.81
CA THR A 697 -20.68 11.51 -16.45
C THR A 697 -22.01 11.44 -15.71
N VAL A 698 -22.48 12.58 -15.18
CA VAL A 698 -23.68 12.66 -14.34
C VAL A 698 -24.87 13.19 -15.15
N THR A 699 -25.99 12.47 -15.13
CA THR A 699 -27.29 12.92 -15.63
C THR A 699 -28.29 13.02 -14.49
N LEU A 700 -28.88 14.19 -14.29
CA LEU A 700 -29.78 14.47 -13.18
C LEU A 700 -31.25 14.38 -13.58
N ASN A 701 -32.07 13.84 -12.69
CA ASN A 701 -33.53 13.83 -12.78
C ASN A 701 -34.13 13.96 -11.37
N GLY A 702 -34.19 15.19 -10.86
CA GLY A 702 -34.71 15.49 -9.52
C GLY A 702 -33.96 14.73 -8.42
N ALA A 703 -34.65 13.84 -7.71
CA ALA A 703 -34.11 13.00 -6.65
C ALA A 703 -33.24 11.82 -7.15
N THR A 704 -33.04 11.66 -8.46
CA THR A 704 -32.23 10.59 -9.04
C THR A 704 -31.07 11.15 -9.88
N ALA A 705 -29.87 10.61 -9.69
CA ALA A 705 -28.71 10.84 -10.53
C ALA A 705 -28.30 9.53 -11.21
N THR A 706 -28.09 9.55 -12.52
CA THR A 706 -27.53 8.44 -13.29
C THR A 706 -26.07 8.76 -13.59
N LEU A 707 -25.16 7.93 -13.09
CA LEU A 707 -23.72 8.06 -13.26
C LEU A 707 -23.26 7.01 -14.27
N ALA A 708 -22.51 7.44 -15.30
CA ALA A 708 -21.91 6.56 -16.29
C ALA A 708 -20.38 6.65 -16.24
N LEU A 709 -19.71 5.51 -16.08
CA LEU A 709 -18.25 5.41 -15.96
C LEU A 709 -17.77 4.04 -16.45
N GLY A 710 -16.71 4.00 -17.27
CA GLY A 710 -16.14 2.73 -17.75
C GLY A 710 -17.10 1.81 -18.52
N GLY A 711 -18.16 2.36 -19.13
CA GLY A 711 -19.23 1.58 -19.78
C GLY A 711 -20.24 0.96 -18.80
N GLN A 712 -20.07 1.18 -17.50
CA GLN A 712 -20.99 0.77 -16.44
C GLN A 712 -21.93 1.91 -16.05
N THR A 713 -22.99 1.58 -15.31
CA THR A 713 -23.98 2.55 -14.84
C THR A 713 -24.28 2.36 -13.36
N MET A 714 -24.31 3.45 -12.62
CA MET A 714 -24.81 3.51 -11.24
C MET A 714 -26.00 4.48 -11.18
N ILE A 715 -27.09 4.05 -10.55
CA ILE A 715 -28.22 4.92 -10.25
C ILE A 715 -28.13 5.29 -8.78
N VAL A 716 -28.11 6.59 -8.48
CA VAL A 716 -28.07 7.14 -7.12
C VAL A 716 -29.40 7.83 -6.85
N GLN A 717 -30.05 7.53 -5.72
CA GLN A 717 -31.39 8.02 -5.39
C GLN A 717 -31.44 8.65 -4.00
N ILE A 718 -32.08 9.81 -3.91
CA ILE A 718 -32.47 10.41 -2.63
C ILE A 718 -33.80 9.78 -2.20
N LEU A 719 -33.80 9.06 -1.07
CA LEU A 719 -35.00 8.50 -0.47
C LEU A 719 -35.68 9.50 0.49
N SER A 720 -34.86 10.31 1.17
CA SER A 720 -35.29 11.36 2.07
C SER A 720 -34.31 12.53 2.03
N PRO A 721 -34.78 13.79 2.18
CA PRO A 721 -36.19 14.18 2.10
C PRO A 721 -36.68 14.08 0.65
N SER A 722 -37.96 13.75 0.44
CA SER A 722 -38.52 13.52 -0.90
C SER A 722 -38.54 14.78 -1.80
N SER A 723 -38.39 15.97 -1.20
CA SER A 723 -38.28 17.24 -1.91
C SER A 723 -36.86 17.59 -2.35
N ALA A 724 -35.84 16.89 -1.84
CA ALA A 724 -34.46 17.16 -2.22
C ALA A 724 -34.17 16.67 -3.63
N THR A 725 -33.25 17.37 -4.29
CA THR A 725 -32.80 17.06 -5.65
C THR A 725 -31.29 17.09 -5.70
N PHE A 726 -30.72 16.30 -6.60
CA PHE A 726 -29.30 16.37 -6.87
C PHE A 726 -28.96 17.60 -7.72
N THR A 727 -27.76 18.11 -7.48
CA THR A 727 -27.08 19.10 -8.31
C THR A 727 -25.67 18.63 -8.61
N THR A 728 -25.02 19.23 -9.60
CA THR A 728 -23.58 19.05 -9.85
C THR A 728 -22.84 20.35 -9.61
N LEU A 729 -21.66 20.25 -9.00
CA LEU A 729 -20.72 21.37 -8.81
C LEU A 729 -19.37 21.03 -9.45
N ASN A 730 -18.57 22.07 -9.68
CA ASN A 730 -17.16 21.89 -10.00
C ASN A 730 -16.38 21.55 -8.72
N ALA A 731 -15.34 20.73 -8.85
CA ALA A 731 -14.42 20.42 -7.76
C ALA A 731 -13.43 21.58 -7.52
N THR A 732 -13.97 22.71 -7.07
CA THR A 732 -13.26 23.96 -6.81
C THR A 732 -13.81 24.62 -5.56
N ARG A 733 -13.00 25.51 -4.99
CA ARG A 733 -13.33 26.33 -3.82
C ARG A 733 -14.56 27.20 -3.98
N TYR A 734 -15.19 27.53 -2.85
CA TYR A 734 -16.23 28.55 -2.82
C TYR A 734 -15.66 29.94 -3.11
N ALA A 735 -16.50 30.82 -3.64
CA ALA A 735 -16.10 32.20 -3.97
C ALA A 735 -15.71 33.01 -2.72
N ASP A 736 -16.36 32.74 -1.59
CA ASP A 736 -16.18 33.45 -0.33
C ASP A 736 -15.19 32.76 0.63
N ASP A 737 -14.51 31.71 0.17
CA ASP A 737 -13.47 31.08 0.96
C ASP A 737 -12.32 32.06 1.29
N PRO A 738 -11.65 31.89 2.46
CA PRO A 738 -10.47 32.70 2.79
C PRO A 738 -9.39 32.65 1.71
N PRO A 739 -8.72 33.75 1.34
CA PRO A 739 -7.75 33.72 0.24
C PRO A 739 -6.60 32.75 0.51
N LEU A 740 -6.08 32.11 -0.55
CA LEU A 740 -4.83 31.34 -0.46
C LEU A 740 -3.66 32.25 -0.06
N PRO A 741 -2.55 31.70 0.44
CA PRO A 741 -1.32 32.47 0.62
C PRO A 741 -0.90 33.17 -0.69
N PRO A 742 -0.18 34.32 -0.62
CA PRO A 742 0.18 35.08 -1.80
C PRO A 742 0.88 34.24 -2.87
N ASN A 743 0.47 34.42 -4.13
CA ASN A 743 0.97 33.72 -5.31
C ASN A 743 0.71 32.20 -5.36
N GLN A 744 -0.14 31.68 -4.48
CA GLN A 744 -0.58 30.28 -4.52
C GLN A 744 -1.87 30.13 -5.34
N VAL A 745 -2.04 28.95 -5.93
CA VAL A 745 -3.25 28.54 -6.66
C VAL A 745 -3.63 27.14 -6.22
N ASP A 746 -4.93 26.81 -6.24
CA ASP A 746 -5.34 25.42 -6.06
C ASP A 746 -4.92 24.58 -7.25
N GLN A 747 -4.47 23.36 -6.95
CA GLN A 747 -4.25 22.36 -7.96
C GLN A 747 -5.59 22.04 -8.66
N PRO A 748 -5.66 22.07 -10.00
CA PRO A 748 -6.90 21.79 -10.71
C PRO A 748 -7.33 20.33 -10.52
N ASN A 749 -8.64 20.08 -10.61
CA ASN A 749 -9.25 18.75 -10.51
C ASN A 749 -9.95 18.39 -11.83
N PRO A 750 -9.20 18.18 -12.92
CA PRO A 750 -9.79 17.96 -14.24
C PRO A 750 -10.63 16.68 -14.27
N GLY A 751 -11.77 16.73 -14.95
CA GLY A 751 -12.65 15.57 -15.12
C GLY A 751 -13.39 15.14 -13.86
N VAL A 752 -13.28 15.87 -12.75
CA VAL A 752 -14.01 15.60 -11.51
C VAL A 752 -15.31 16.41 -11.47
N THR A 753 -16.42 15.71 -11.25
CA THR A 753 -17.74 16.30 -10.94
C THR A 753 -18.06 16.06 -9.47
N VAL A 754 -18.60 17.06 -8.79
CA VAL A 754 -19.14 16.90 -7.44
C VAL A 754 -20.64 16.70 -7.56
N LEU A 755 -21.14 15.53 -7.20
CA LEU A 755 -22.57 15.30 -6.97
C LEU A 755 -22.93 15.87 -5.60
N ALA A 756 -23.95 16.72 -5.55
CA ALA A 756 -24.30 17.45 -4.33
C ALA A 756 -25.80 17.51 -4.06
N ILE A 757 -26.15 17.67 -2.78
CA ILE A 757 -27.52 17.98 -2.32
C ILE A 757 -27.42 19.22 -1.43
N ASN A 758 -28.16 20.27 -1.77
CA ASN A 758 -28.22 21.51 -0.99
C ASN A 758 -29.51 21.52 -0.15
N LEU A 759 -29.40 21.82 1.13
CA LEU A 759 -30.50 21.82 2.09
C LEU A 759 -30.43 23.06 2.99
N ASP A 760 -31.59 23.52 3.43
CA ASP A 760 -31.69 24.58 4.44
C ASP A 760 -31.21 24.08 5.81
N ALA A 761 -30.87 25.04 6.67
CA ALA A 761 -30.57 24.79 8.08
C ALA A 761 -31.73 24.09 8.81
N GLY A 762 -31.42 23.51 9.96
CA GLY A 762 -32.35 22.84 10.85
C GLY A 762 -32.19 21.31 10.83
N GLN A 763 -33.24 20.63 11.29
CA GLN A 763 -33.27 19.17 11.37
C GLN A 763 -33.49 18.56 9.99
N GLN A 764 -32.51 17.79 9.51
CA GLN A 764 -32.52 17.12 8.21
C GLN A 764 -32.16 15.64 8.37
N THR A 765 -32.86 14.78 7.62
CA THR A 765 -32.47 13.38 7.43
C THR A 765 -32.32 13.11 5.94
N VAL A 766 -31.08 12.85 5.52
CA VAL A 766 -30.74 12.56 4.13
C VAL A 766 -30.47 11.08 3.99
N GLN A 767 -31.13 10.43 3.04
CA GLN A 767 -30.89 9.02 2.70
C GLN A 767 -30.56 8.92 1.22
N VAL A 768 -29.34 8.48 0.91
CA VAL A 768 -28.83 8.29 -0.44
C VAL A 768 -28.59 6.81 -0.68
N LEU A 769 -29.30 6.25 -1.67
CA LEU A 769 -29.20 4.85 -2.06
C LEU A 769 -28.43 4.73 -3.37
N PHE A 770 -27.34 3.96 -3.33
CA PHE A 770 -26.50 3.65 -4.48
C PHE A 770 -26.89 2.28 -5.04
N ASN A 771 -27.30 2.27 -6.32
CA ASN A 771 -27.74 1.09 -7.06
C ASN A 771 -26.81 0.85 -8.26
N PRO A 772 -25.67 0.14 -8.06
CA PRO A 772 -24.88 -0.36 -9.17
C PRO A 772 -25.77 -1.22 -10.10
N GLN A 773 -25.83 -0.90 -11.39
CA GLN A 773 -26.65 -1.63 -12.36
C GLN A 773 -25.94 -2.92 -12.80
N TRP A 774 -25.89 -3.90 -11.89
CA TRP A 774 -25.19 -5.16 -12.09
C TRP A 774 -25.61 -5.85 -13.39
N PRO A 775 -24.70 -6.51 -14.13
CA PRO A 775 -25.06 -7.28 -15.31
C PRO A 775 -26.17 -8.29 -15.04
N GLY A 776 -27.25 -8.24 -15.83
CA GLY A 776 -28.41 -9.13 -15.67
C GLY A 776 -29.36 -8.75 -14.52
N SER A 777 -29.10 -7.66 -13.79
CA SER A 777 -30.04 -7.13 -12.80
C SER A 777 -31.25 -6.48 -13.46
N SER A 778 -32.36 -6.52 -12.75
CA SER A 778 -33.62 -5.87 -13.04
C SER A 778 -33.94 -4.86 -11.93
N SER A 779 -34.88 -3.95 -12.16
CA SER A 779 -35.28 -2.98 -11.14
C SER A 779 -35.83 -3.64 -9.86
N SER A 780 -36.34 -4.88 -9.95
CA SER A 780 -36.84 -5.65 -8.80
C SER A 780 -35.75 -6.27 -7.92
N ASP A 781 -34.49 -6.27 -8.35
CA ASP A 781 -33.37 -6.77 -7.54
C ASP A 781 -32.89 -5.75 -6.51
N PHE A 782 -33.31 -4.49 -6.65
CA PHE A 782 -33.00 -3.40 -5.73
C PHE A 782 -34.10 -3.25 -4.68
N VAL A 783 -33.73 -3.13 -3.41
CA VAL A 783 -34.67 -2.87 -2.32
C VAL A 783 -34.68 -1.39 -1.95
N THR A 784 -35.86 -0.88 -1.58
CA THR A 784 -35.98 0.36 -0.82
C THR A 784 -36.02 -0.01 0.66
N PRO A 785 -35.01 0.37 1.45
CA PRO A 785 -35.00 0.08 2.87
C PRO A 785 -36.01 0.95 3.63
N PRO A 786 -36.54 0.51 4.78
CA PRO A 786 -37.29 1.39 5.68
C PRO A 786 -36.37 2.47 6.26
N SER A 787 -36.93 3.63 6.62
CA SER A 787 -36.18 4.68 7.30
C SER A 787 -36.02 4.36 8.79
N VAL A 788 -34.78 4.25 9.26
CA VAL A 788 -34.45 3.94 10.67
C VAL A 788 -33.41 4.92 11.17
N SER A 789 -33.61 5.43 12.39
CA SER A 789 -32.65 6.32 13.07
C SER A 789 -31.26 5.68 13.14
N LEU A 790 -30.19 6.44 12.92
CA LEU A 790 -28.80 5.97 12.99
C LEU A 790 -28.46 5.34 14.35
N ASP A 791 -29.04 5.85 15.44
CA ASP A 791 -28.85 5.29 16.78
C ASP A 791 -29.39 3.85 16.91
N ASP A 792 -30.45 3.55 16.15
CA ASP A 792 -31.14 2.26 16.11
C ASP A 792 -30.58 1.31 15.04
N TRP A 793 -29.53 1.71 14.31
CA TRP A 793 -28.89 0.84 13.33
C TRP A 793 -28.35 -0.42 14.00
N SER A 794 -28.74 -1.54 13.41
CA SER A 794 -28.38 -2.91 13.78
C SER A 794 -28.38 -3.78 12.53
N LEU A 795 -27.90 -5.02 12.62
CA LEU A 795 -27.90 -5.93 11.47
C LEU A 795 -29.31 -6.20 10.91
N THR A 796 -30.37 -6.07 11.70
CA THR A 796 -31.75 -6.34 11.27
C THR A 796 -32.62 -5.10 11.08
N SER A 797 -32.11 -3.90 11.41
CA SER A 797 -32.85 -2.64 11.39
C SER A 797 -33.56 -2.34 10.06
N HIS A 798 -32.95 -2.67 8.91
CA HIS A 798 -33.47 -2.34 7.58
C HIS A 798 -34.12 -3.53 6.85
N ASN A 799 -34.45 -4.60 7.57
CA ASN A 799 -35.20 -5.71 6.98
C ASN A 799 -36.62 -5.24 6.65
N GLN A 800 -37.13 -5.59 5.47
CA GLN A 800 -38.54 -5.36 5.16
C GLN A 800 -39.40 -6.26 6.08
N SER A 801 -40.35 -5.63 6.78
CA SER A 801 -41.33 -6.30 7.66
C SER A 801 -42.33 -7.15 6.90
#